data_AF-A0A2M8AUT9-F1
#
_entry.id   AF-A0A2M8AUT9-F1
#
_cell.length_a   1.000
_cell.length_b   1.000
_cell.length_c   1.000
_cell.angle_alpha   90.00
_cell.angle_beta   90.00
_cell.angle_gamma   90.00
#
_symmetry.space_group_name_H-M   'P 1'
#
loop_
_entity.id
_entity.type
_entity.pdbx_description
1 polymer ?
#
loop_
_entity_poly.entity_id
_entity_poly.type
_entity_poly.pdbx_seq_one_letter_code
_entity_poly.pdbx_strand_id
1 'polypeptide(L)'
;MAKLYDIDAHFKLETDGHNLYLTVHSPVGEGKWVRLDDVLEEIKGVPNVSIDLNLVSQIVNDSTGIPIKVGKMQHGSQEGGVLVEITYDELRAYLTLPGNVPLDEIERTLRERGVVVNIDEHAIIDALRQQIYNTPILIAQASMPVPGEDSVIEFNFEKTKMIHLKEKEDGRIDFKELGIIDVVHSGEVLVVKTRPSDGIPGVTVTGKEIPARDGIDKNLPAGRNTDLSNNGLTLKAAIDGQVVWKNNRIHVEPALEVKGDVDYSVGNIDFPGSIIIHGNVIDEFIVKSTGNIEVHGCIEKAFVSADGNIVVDGGIIGKGDGNVRAKGTIWANFIEHGIVDAGEDVIVNESIRYSQVDAKKRVIVQGKTGAILGGRIRAGEEVNAKIIGTLTEAKTEIEVGALPLIREEIYRLKQELADDEERFHGIEQGIRFLLNLKQKTGDNFPEEKERLLVQHIEAKNMLKEKIYVMSMSLPALESDILQTRHGKVCVYRVVHPGTRITIRNATFVVKEEYQFVTFASHSSGKIETLPFEEPAGITMVKDVVVREKRPIATISLDSLPREETKKGKEKEKKKKNSLPPLPIEVEEVTKSPVIAKLKIRMIADPIAGILASKIKVGDWISCKIIDITEIKYIRDQIRMKRGGMIEGKVEEIFDMDTNHSKIIVNIGQGIQGETVVSNSSRIRSSRQTMPSLIVGILMGVLTFMFLSWVLWWVFNW
;
A
#
# COMPACT_ATOMS: atom_id res chain seq x y z
N MET A 1 -32.46 40.44 16.46
CA MET A 1 -32.27 41.28 17.66
C MET A 1 -33.09 40.66 18.78
N ALA A 2 -32.43 40.04 19.77
CA ALA A 2 -33.10 39.46 20.92
C ALA A 2 -33.65 40.60 21.80
N LYS A 3 -34.91 40.50 22.26
CA LYS A 3 -35.48 41.40 23.27
C LYS A 3 -34.59 41.30 24.51
N LEU A 4 -33.93 42.38 24.92
CA LEU A 4 -33.35 42.47 26.26
C LEU A 4 -34.49 42.35 27.26
N TYR A 5 -34.36 41.44 28.23
CA TYR A 5 -35.26 41.36 29.37
C TYR A 5 -34.92 42.49 30.33
N ASP A 6 -35.95 43.14 30.88
CA ASP A 6 -35.78 44.13 31.95
C ASP A 6 -35.39 43.39 33.25
N ILE A 7 -34.27 43.78 33.86
CA ILE A 7 -33.76 43.22 35.11
C ILE A 7 -33.72 44.35 36.14
N ASP A 8 -34.45 44.17 37.24
CA ASP A 8 -34.44 45.10 38.36
C ASP A 8 -33.05 45.17 39.02
N ALA A 9 -32.73 46.34 39.55
CA ALA A 9 -31.53 46.56 40.34
C ALA A 9 -31.62 45.72 41.62
N HIS A 10 -30.50 45.14 42.03
CA HIS A 10 -30.42 44.38 43.27
C HIS A 10 -29.14 44.73 44.02
N PHE A 11 -29.17 44.54 45.33
CA PHE A 11 -28.01 44.74 46.18
C PHE A 11 -27.66 43.46 46.92
N LYS A 12 -26.40 43.35 47.33
CA LYS A 12 -25.87 42.24 48.11
C LYS A 12 -25.02 42.78 49.25
N LEU A 13 -25.26 42.27 50.44
CA LEU A 13 -24.44 42.51 51.62
C LEU A 13 -23.55 41.29 51.87
N GLU A 14 -22.26 41.52 52.04
CA GLU A 14 -21.28 40.46 52.31
C GLU A 14 -20.41 40.87 53.51
N THR A 15 -20.06 39.90 54.36
CA THR A 15 -19.19 40.11 55.53
C THR A 15 -17.96 39.22 55.44
N ASP A 16 -16.79 39.78 55.75
CA ASP A 16 -15.52 39.03 55.87
C ASP A 16 -15.20 38.62 57.33
N GLY A 17 -16.15 38.80 58.24
CA GLY A 17 -15.99 38.56 59.68
C GLY A 17 -15.49 39.78 60.47
N HIS A 18 -14.92 40.80 59.81
CA HIS A 18 -14.48 42.05 60.47
C HIS A 18 -15.08 43.31 59.85
N ASN A 19 -15.50 43.26 58.58
CA ASN A 19 -15.98 44.37 57.78
C ASN A 19 -17.25 43.98 57.01
N LEU A 20 -18.13 44.96 56.82
CA LEU A 20 -19.34 44.85 56.00
C LEU A 20 -19.10 45.50 54.64
N TYR A 21 -19.37 44.77 53.57
CA TYR A 21 -19.32 45.23 52.18
C TYR A 21 -20.73 45.30 51.58
N LEU A 22 -20.99 46.35 50.82
CA LEU A 22 -22.22 46.55 50.06
C LEU A 22 -21.89 46.60 48.57
N THR A 23 -22.60 45.79 47.79
CA THR A 23 -22.56 45.78 46.32
C THR A 23 -23.95 46.13 45.80
N VAL A 24 -24.06 47.14 44.93
CA VAL A 24 -25.33 47.54 44.30
C VAL A 24 -25.18 47.44 42.79
N HIS A 25 -26.01 46.62 42.15
CA HIS A 25 -26.04 46.45 40.70
C HIS A 25 -27.12 47.33 40.07
N SER A 26 -26.74 48.09 39.04
CA SER A 26 -27.67 48.91 38.25
C SER A 26 -28.72 48.05 37.52
N PRO A 27 -29.95 48.56 37.31
CA PRO A 27 -30.97 47.85 36.53
C PRO A 27 -30.59 47.81 35.05
N VAL A 28 -31.07 46.79 34.34
CA VAL A 28 -30.91 46.65 32.88
C VAL A 28 -32.28 46.82 32.23
N GLY A 29 -32.42 47.76 31.27
CA GLY A 29 -33.70 48.06 30.62
C GLY A 29 -34.57 49.03 31.43
N GLU A 30 -35.87 48.77 31.55
CA GLU A 30 -36.82 49.54 32.38
C GLU A 30 -36.94 49.02 33.84
N GLY A 31 -35.94 48.26 34.30
CA GLY A 31 -35.90 47.73 35.66
C GLY A 31 -35.90 48.83 36.75
N LYS A 32 -36.47 48.51 37.92
CA LYS A 32 -36.55 49.42 39.08
C LYS A 32 -35.19 49.59 39.76
N TRP A 33 -34.93 50.79 40.27
CA TRP A 33 -33.75 51.12 41.07
C TRP A 33 -33.91 50.68 42.53
N VAL A 34 -32.81 50.30 43.17
CA VAL A 34 -32.75 50.01 44.61
C VAL A 34 -33.00 51.30 45.38
N ARG A 35 -33.88 51.25 46.40
CA ARG A 35 -34.12 52.41 47.29
C ARG A 35 -33.15 52.37 48.46
N LEU A 36 -32.71 53.56 48.88
CA LEU A 36 -31.82 53.71 50.02
C LEU A 36 -32.44 53.14 51.32
N ASP A 37 -33.75 53.30 51.50
CA ASP A 37 -34.45 52.82 52.69
C ASP A 37 -34.40 51.28 52.81
N ASP A 38 -34.55 50.56 51.70
CA ASP A 38 -34.51 49.09 51.66
C ASP A 38 -33.11 48.57 52.08
N VAL A 39 -32.05 49.24 51.61
CA VAL A 39 -30.67 48.92 51.98
C VAL A 39 -30.39 49.22 53.45
N LEU A 40 -30.91 50.33 53.97
CA LEU A 40 -30.74 50.72 55.38
C LEU A 40 -31.49 49.79 56.34
N GLU A 41 -32.67 49.28 55.96
CA GLU A 41 -33.38 48.26 56.76
C GLU A 41 -32.58 46.96 56.85
N GLU A 42 -32.00 46.50 55.75
CA GLU A 42 -31.26 45.24 55.75
C GLU A 42 -29.91 45.35 56.48
N ILE A 43 -29.26 46.51 56.41
CA ILE A 43 -28.06 46.81 57.21
C ILE A 43 -28.37 46.87 58.71
N LYS A 44 -29.54 47.41 59.12
CA LYS A 44 -29.98 47.38 60.54
C LYS A 44 -30.21 45.96 61.06
N GLY A 45 -30.48 45.00 60.16
CA GLY A 45 -30.57 43.58 60.50
C GLY A 45 -29.22 42.93 60.86
N VAL A 46 -28.10 43.57 60.54
CA VAL A 46 -26.76 43.06 60.85
C VAL A 46 -26.32 43.51 62.26
N PRO A 47 -26.13 42.60 63.22
CA PRO A 47 -25.78 42.96 64.60
C PRO A 47 -24.37 43.58 64.69
N ASN A 48 -24.24 44.59 65.54
CA ASN A 48 -22.95 45.22 65.93
C ASN A 48 -22.10 45.78 64.78
N VAL A 49 -22.68 46.57 63.89
CA VAL A 49 -21.93 47.25 62.80
C VAL A 49 -21.94 48.76 62.99
N SER A 50 -20.77 49.39 62.88
CA SER A 50 -20.66 50.84 62.69
C SER A 50 -20.54 51.16 61.20
N ILE A 51 -21.46 51.98 60.67
CA ILE A 51 -21.65 52.23 59.23
C ILE A 51 -21.41 53.71 58.92
N ASP A 52 -20.81 53.98 57.75
CA ASP A 52 -20.75 55.33 57.18
C ASP A 52 -21.98 55.58 56.29
N LEU A 53 -22.95 56.34 56.81
CA LEU A 53 -24.22 56.64 56.11
C LEU A 53 -24.02 57.43 54.81
N ASN A 54 -22.98 58.28 54.74
CA ASN A 54 -22.72 59.07 53.54
C ASN A 54 -22.24 58.15 52.41
N LEU A 55 -21.37 57.21 52.72
CA LEU A 55 -20.82 56.27 51.76
C LEU A 55 -21.90 55.31 51.22
N VAL A 56 -22.81 54.82 52.08
CA VAL A 56 -23.94 53.98 51.64
C VAL A 56 -24.84 54.73 50.66
N SER A 57 -25.15 56.00 50.93
CA SER A 57 -25.98 56.82 50.04
C SER A 57 -25.33 57.04 48.66
N GLN A 58 -24.00 57.18 48.61
CA GLN A 58 -23.26 57.31 47.36
C GLN A 58 -23.28 56.01 46.56
N ILE A 59 -23.06 54.86 47.20
CA ILE A 59 -23.02 53.56 46.52
C ILE A 59 -24.39 53.20 45.92
N VAL A 60 -25.49 53.49 46.62
CA VAL A 60 -26.84 53.24 46.09
C VAL A 60 -27.13 54.09 44.85
N ASN A 61 -26.69 55.34 44.84
CA ASN A 61 -26.85 56.22 43.68
C ASN A 61 -25.92 55.84 42.51
N ASP A 62 -24.66 55.50 42.80
CA ASP A 62 -23.65 55.23 41.78
C ASP A 62 -23.78 53.81 41.20
N SER A 63 -24.37 52.86 41.93
CA SER A 63 -24.72 51.50 41.50
C SER A 63 -23.62 50.79 40.69
N THR A 64 -22.39 50.86 41.22
CA THR A 64 -21.15 50.50 40.53
C THR A 64 -20.95 48.99 40.30
N GLY A 65 -21.72 48.13 40.98
CA GLY A 65 -21.61 46.67 40.91
C GLY A 65 -20.34 46.09 41.54
N ILE A 66 -19.57 46.89 42.28
CA ILE A 66 -18.32 46.49 42.94
C ILE A 66 -18.55 46.46 44.46
N PRO A 67 -18.03 45.45 45.20
CA PRO A 67 -18.13 45.41 46.65
C PRO A 67 -17.32 46.52 47.30
N ILE A 68 -17.99 47.46 47.97
CA ILE A 68 -17.37 48.58 48.67
C ILE A 68 -17.60 48.42 50.18
N LYS A 69 -16.53 48.61 50.95
CA LYS A 69 -16.56 48.53 52.41
C LYS A 69 -17.39 49.67 53.00
N VAL A 70 -18.49 49.35 53.66
CA VAL A 70 -19.44 50.33 54.24
C VAL A 70 -19.43 50.37 55.77
N GLY A 71 -18.87 49.36 56.43
CA GLY A 71 -18.81 49.33 57.89
C GLY A 71 -17.75 48.39 58.46
N LYS A 72 -17.47 48.57 59.76
CA LYS A 72 -16.65 47.65 60.56
C LYS A 72 -17.54 46.97 61.60
N MET A 73 -17.40 45.66 61.75
CA MET A 73 -18.07 44.92 62.81
C MET A 73 -17.36 45.21 64.14
N GLN A 74 -18.13 45.60 65.15
CA GLN A 74 -17.65 45.76 66.51
C GLN A 74 -17.82 44.42 67.23
N HIS A 75 -16.75 43.63 67.28
CA HIS A 75 -16.72 42.45 68.15
C HIS A 75 -16.68 42.92 69.59
N GLY A 76 -17.78 42.75 70.32
CA GLY A 76 -17.79 42.88 71.76
C GLY A 76 -16.80 41.88 72.34
N SER A 77 -15.77 42.39 73.02
CA SER A 77 -14.82 41.57 73.76
C SER A 77 -15.59 40.74 74.78
N GLN A 78 -15.76 39.44 74.52
CA GLN A 78 -16.08 38.50 75.59
C GLN A 78 -14.78 38.11 76.27
N GLU A 79 -14.71 38.43 77.55
CA GLU A 79 -13.60 38.20 78.45
C GLU A 79 -13.36 36.68 78.65
N GLY A 80 -12.09 36.25 78.53
CA GLY A 80 -11.53 35.15 79.34
C GLY A 80 -11.49 33.73 78.80
N GLY A 81 -11.84 33.45 77.54
CA GLY A 81 -11.86 32.08 76.99
C GLY A 81 -10.68 31.72 76.08
N VAL A 82 -10.34 30.43 75.99
CA VAL A 82 -9.47 29.89 74.92
C VAL A 82 -10.14 30.11 73.56
N LEU A 83 -9.45 30.78 72.64
CA LEU A 83 -9.96 31.09 71.31
C LEU A 83 -9.29 30.16 70.28
N VAL A 84 -10.09 29.38 69.55
CA VAL A 84 -9.63 28.58 68.40
C VAL A 84 -10.28 29.13 67.13
N GLU A 85 -9.49 29.66 66.22
CA GLU A 85 -9.96 30.17 64.94
C GLU A 85 -9.59 29.19 63.84
N ILE A 86 -10.60 28.69 63.13
CA ILE A 86 -10.40 27.86 61.93
C ILE A 86 -10.54 28.80 60.74
N THR A 87 -9.61 28.71 59.80
CA THR A 87 -9.69 29.49 58.55
C THR A 87 -10.92 29.08 57.74
N TYR A 88 -11.49 29.99 56.95
CA TYR A 88 -12.70 29.72 56.16
C TYR A 88 -12.57 28.50 55.22
N ASP A 89 -11.36 28.25 54.74
CA ASP A 89 -11.00 27.10 53.89
C ASP A 89 -10.80 25.78 54.67
N GLU A 90 -10.93 25.80 56.00
CA GLU A 90 -10.73 24.67 56.90
C GLU A 90 -9.33 24.01 56.74
N LEU A 91 -8.34 24.76 56.25
CA LEU A 91 -6.98 24.26 56.03
C LEU A 91 -6.06 24.45 57.24
N ARG A 92 -6.37 25.39 58.13
CA ARG A 92 -5.54 25.72 59.29
C ARG A 92 -6.41 26.03 60.51
N ALA A 93 -5.91 25.64 61.68
CA ALA A 93 -6.47 26.05 62.96
C ALA A 93 -5.44 26.84 63.76
N TYR A 94 -5.86 27.95 64.32
CA TYR A 94 -5.06 28.81 65.17
C TYR A 94 -5.61 28.82 66.60
N LEU A 95 -4.72 28.70 67.58
CA LEU A 95 -5.04 28.76 69.00
C LEU A 95 -4.50 30.06 69.59
N THR A 96 -5.35 30.79 70.30
CA THR A 96 -4.96 31.95 71.11
C THR A 96 -5.31 31.69 72.56
N LEU A 97 -4.27 31.68 73.41
CA LEU A 97 -4.40 31.44 74.84
C LEU A 97 -4.50 32.78 75.59
N PRO A 98 -5.51 32.96 76.47
CA PRO A 98 -5.65 34.17 77.29
C PRO A 98 -4.70 34.18 78.50
N GLY A 99 -4.06 33.05 78.81
CA GLY A 99 -3.19 32.85 79.97
C GLY A 99 -2.81 31.38 80.13
N ASN A 100 -2.34 31.00 81.31
CA ASN A 100 -2.01 29.61 81.62
C ASN A 100 -3.29 28.79 81.86
N VAL A 101 -3.69 27.98 80.88
CA VAL A 101 -4.90 27.16 80.88
C VAL A 101 -4.50 25.68 80.91
N PRO A 102 -5.17 24.81 81.68
CA PRO A 102 -4.86 23.38 81.68
C PRO A 102 -5.07 22.75 80.30
N LEU A 103 -4.21 21.80 79.93
CA LEU A 103 -4.23 21.13 78.63
C LEU A 103 -5.59 20.47 78.33
N ASP A 104 -6.24 19.89 79.35
CA ASP A 104 -7.57 19.28 79.23
C ASP A 104 -8.64 20.27 78.73
N GLU A 105 -8.56 21.53 79.15
CA GLU A 105 -9.50 22.58 78.73
C GLU A 105 -9.23 23.05 77.31
N ILE A 106 -7.96 23.05 76.88
CA ILE A 106 -7.56 23.34 75.49
C ILE A 106 -8.06 22.22 74.57
N GLU A 107 -7.80 20.96 74.91
CA GLU A 107 -8.26 19.80 74.12
C GLU A 107 -9.78 19.75 74.00
N ARG A 108 -10.50 20.04 75.09
CA ARG A 108 -11.97 20.13 75.06
C ARG A 108 -12.43 21.22 74.10
N THR A 109 -11.83 22.41 74.17
CA THR A 109 -12.17 23.55 73.30
C THR A 109 -11.87 23.25 71.82
N LEU A 110 -10.78 22.52 71.54
CA LEU A 110 -10.43 22.08 70.18
C LEU A 110 -11.48 21.12 69.60
N ARG A 111 -11.92 20.13 70.40
CA ARG A 111 -12.99 19.21 69.98
C ARG A 111 -14.33 19.90 69.83
N GLU A 112 -14.69 20.80 70.75
CA GLU A 112 -15.93 21.59 70.70
C GLU A 112 -16.00 22.48 69.45
N ARG A 113 -14.85 23.04 69.02
CA ARG A 113 -14.75 23.84 67.79
C ARG A 113 -14.48 23.02 66.53
N GLY A 114 -14.42 21.69 66.66
CA GLY A 114 -14.36 20.77 65.53
C GLY A 114 -12.98 20.56 64.92
N VAL A 115 -11.89 20.84 65.63
CA VAL A 115 -10.53 20.46 65.20
C VAL A 115 -10.25 19.04 65.67
N VAL A 116 -10.12 18.09 64.73
CA VAL A 116 -10.11 16.65 65.04
C VAL A 116 -8.83 15.94 64.59
N VAL A 117 -8.16 16.45 63.56
CA VAL A 117 -7.05 15.74 62.88
C VAL A 117 -5.85 16.66 62.69
N ASN A 118 -4.64 16.07 62.63
CA ASN A 118 -3.37 16.79 62.41
C ASN A 118 -3.08 17.90 63.44
N ILE A 119 -3.43 17.68 64.70
CA ILE A 119 -3.11 18.60 65.79
C ILE A 119 -1.63 18.45 66.16
N ASP A 120 -0.91 19.57 66.15
CA ASP A 120 0.46 19.66 66.63
C ASP A 120 0.46 19.88 68.16
N GLU A 121 0.45 18.77 68.89
CA GLU A 121 0.51 18.78 70.35
C GLU A 121 1.79 19.44 70.88
N HIS A 122 2.90 19.38 70.12
CA HIS A 122 4.15 20.02 70.50
C HIS A 122 4.04 21.54 70.44
N ALA A 123 3.42 22.09 69.39
CA ALA A 123 3.17 23.52 69.28
C ALA A 123 2.32 24.05 70.45
N ILE A 124 1.34 23.28 70.92
CA ILE A 124 0.50 23.64 72.08
C ILE A 124 1.31 23.63 73.38
N ILE A 125 2.12 22.58 73.60
CA ILE A 125 2.96 22.46 74.80
C ILE A 125 4.03 23.56 74.85
N ASP A 126 4.64 23.88 73.71
CA ASP A 126 5.66 24.93 73.61
C ASP A 126 5.06 26.32 73.83
N ALA A 127 3.85 26.56 73.31
CA ALA A 127 3.10 27.79 73.58
C ALA A 127 2.87 28.02 75.09
N LEU A 128 2.48 26.96 75.81
CA LEU A 128 2.25 26.99 77.25
C LEU A 128 3.56 27.18 78.05
N ARG A 129 4.65 26.49 77.65
CA ARG A 129 5.96 26.59 78.30
C ARG A 129 6.59 27.97 78.11
N GLN A 130 6.50 28.52 76.91
CA GLN A 130 7.09 29.82 76.55
C GLN A 130 6.18 31.00 76.93
N GLN A 131 5.01 30.74 77.51
CA GLN A 131 4.04 31.75 77.95
C GLN A 131 3.63 32.71 76.83
N ILE A 132 3.44 32.18 75.62
CA ILE A 132 3.00 32.96 74.46
C ILE A 132 1.48 33.11 74.53
N TYR A 133 1.03 34.27 75.01
CA TYR A 133 -0.39 34.60 75.16
C TYR A 133 -0.84 35.64 74.15
N ASN A 134 -2.15 35.69 73.89
CA ASN A 134 -2.81 36.68 73.02
C ASN A 134 -2.24 36.75 71.60
N THR A 135 -1.55 35.70 71.15
CA THR A 135 -0.99 35.57 69.80
C THR A 135 -1.55 34.30 69.16
N PRO A 136 -2.02 34.34 67.89
CA PRO A 136 -2.51 33.15 67.21
C PRO A 136 -1.37 32.20 66.84
N ILE A 137 -1.44 30.97 67.31
CA ILE A 137 -0.44 29.91 67.09
C ILE A 137 -1.05 28.87 66.17
N LEU A 138 -0.37 28.52 65.08
CA LEU A 138 -0.81 27.44 64.20
C LEU A 138 -0.68 26.11 64.93
N ILE A 139 -1.80 25.43 65.16
CA ILE A 139 -1.86 24.20 65.96
C ILE A 139 -2.42 23.00 65.20
N ALA A 140 -3.00 23.21 64.01
CA ALA A 140 -3.35 22.12 63.11
C ALA A 140 -3.27 22.59 61.67
N GLN A 141 -2.83 21.69 60.79
CA GLN A 141 -2.76 21.93 59.35
C GLN A 141 -3.37 20.76 58.59
N ALA A 142 -4.22 21.07 57.62
CA ALA A 142 -4.82 20.09 56.74
C ALA A 142 -3.76 19.35 55.89
N SER A 143 -3.99 18.08 55.64
CA SER A 143 -3.24 17.30 54.65
C SER A 143 -3.79 17.64 53.26
N MET A 144 -2.99 18.24 52.39
CA MET A 144 -3.43 18.55 51.02
C MET A 144 -3.52 17.27 50.18
N PRO A 145 -4.53 17.15 49.29
CA PRO A 145 -4.62 16.00 48.39
C PRO A 145 -3.43 15.95 47.43
N VAL A 146 -2.93 14.75 47.15
CA VAL A 146 -1.86 14.51 46.16
C VAL A 146 -2.49 13.89 44.93
N PRO A 147 -2.41 14.53 43.74
CA PRO A 147 -2.98 13.97 42.53
C PRO A 147 -2.20 12.72 42.10
N GLY A 148 -2.92 11.74 41.55
CA GLY A 148 -2.32 10.56 40.93
C GLY A 148 -1.57 10.90 39.65
N GLU A 149 -0.58 10.09 39.31
CA GLU A 149 0.21 10.20 38.08
C GLU A 149 -0.55 9.59 36.90
N ASP A 150 -0.62 10.34 35.80
CA ASP A 150 -1.21 9.84 34.55
C ASP A 150 -0.39 8.66 33.99
N SER A 151 -1.08 7.76 33.29
CA SER A 151 -0.40 6.69 32.56
C SER A 151 0.63 7.21 31.54
N VAL A 152 1.77 6.53 31.49
CA VAL A 152 2.88 6.80 30.55
C VAL A 152 2.91 5.71 29.50
N ILE A 153 3.05 6.11 28.23
CA ILE A 153 3.13 5.20 27.09
C ILE A 153 4.52 5.30 26.48
N GLU A 154 5.30 4.23 26.60
CA GLU A 154 6.65 4.09 26.06
C GLU A 154 6.59 3.33 24.74
N PHE A 155 7.26 3.86 23.71
CA PHE A 155 7.30 3.28 22.37
C PHE A 155 8.66 2.64 22.16
N ASN A 156 8.68 1.37 21.77
CA ASN A 156 9.90 0.61 21.52
C ASN A 156 10.39 0.75 20.07
N PHE A 157 9.85 1.71 19.32
CA PHE A 157 10.24 2.04 17.95
C PHE A 157 10.33 3.56 17.81
N GLU A 158 11.15 4.02 16.87
CA GLU A 158 11.33 5.45 16.64
C GLU A 158 10.10 6.04 15.94
N LYS A 159 9.51 7.09 16.53
CA LYS A 159 8.44 7.85 15.88
C LYS A 159 8.94 8.72 14.73
N THR A 160 10.21 9.09 14.78
CA THR A 160 10.88 9.97 13.81
C THR A 160 12.14 9.27 13.35
N LYS A 161 12.17 8.87 12.09
CA LYS A 161 13.27 8.11 11.50
C LYS A 161 14.55 8.94 11.48
N MET A 162 15.53 8.56 12.30
CA MET A 162 16.90 9.07 12.15
C MET A 162 17.68 8.11 11.26
N ILE A 163 18.35 8.65 10.24
CA ILE A 163 19.21 7.86 9.34
C ILE A 163 20.44 7.44 10.16
N HIS A 164 20.54 6.14 10.45
CA HIS A 164 21.70 5.57 11.11
C HIS A 164 22.69 5.10 10.05
N LEU A 165 23.67 5.95 9.75
CA LEU A 165 24.77 5.60 8.84
C LEU A 165 25.70 4.60 9.54
N LYS A 166 25.80 3.37 9.02
CA LYS A 166 26.77 2.39 9.52
C LYS A 166 28.15 2.67 8.93
N GLU A 167 29.14 2.89 9.79
CA GLU A 167 30.56 2.91 9.42
C GLU A 167 31.08 1.46 9.26
N LYS A 168 31.75 1.18 8.14
CA LYS A 168 32.48 -0.09 7.95
C LYS A 168 33.73 -0.14 8.82
N GLU A 169 34.28 -1.35 9.00
CA GLU A 169 35.55 -1.59 9.71
C GLU A 169 36.73 -0.76 9.16
N ASP A 170 36.69 -0.37 7.88
CA ASP A 170 37.67 0.49 7.22
C ASP A 170 37.40 2.03 7.37
N GLY A 171 36.42 2.42 8.19
CA GLY A 171 36.04 3.83 8.40
C GLY A 171 35.29 4.49 7.24
N ARG A 172 34.83 3.71 6.24
CA ARG A 172 33.96 4.20 5.15
C ARG A 172 32.49 3.99 5.50
N ILE A 173 31.68 5.02 5.31
CA ILE A 173 30.24 4.99 5.55
C ILE A 173 29.53 4.20 4.44
N ASP A 174 28.69 3.23 4.80
CA ASP A 174 27.86 2.49 3.83
C ASP A 174 26.52 3.21 3.61
N PHE A 175 26.45 4.00 2.54
CA PHE A 175 25.22 4.70 2.14
C PHE A 175 24.14 3.76 1.59
N LYS A 176 24.40 2.45 1.46
CA LYS A 176 23.40 1.47 1.03
C LYS A 176 22.66 0.84 2.21
N GLU A 177 23.18 0.93 3.44
CA GLU A 177 22.56 0.30 4.62
C GLU A 177 22.06 1.38 5.58
N LEU A 178 20.90 1.97 5.26
CA LEU A 178 20.38 3.15 5.97
C LEU A 178 19.44 2.80 7.14
N GLY A 179 18.95 1.56 7.22
CA GLY A 179 18.07 1.11 8.32
C GLY A 179 16.75 1.90 8.43
N ILE A 180 16.26 2.49 7.34
CA ILE A 180 15.10 3.41 7.36
C ILE A 180 13.77 2.69 7.63
N ILE A 181 13.76 1.35 7.57
CA ILE A 181 12.56 0.53 7.68
C ILE A 181 12.58 -0.19 9.03
N ASP A 182 11.67 0.21 9.93
CA ASP A 182 11.42 -0.46 11.20
C ASP A 182 10.68 -1.78 10.95
N VAL A 183 11.46 -2.85 10.77
CA VAL A 183 10.95 -4.21 10.66
C VAL A 183 10.74 -4.78 12.05
N VAL A 184 9.57 -5.36 12.28
CA VAL A 184 9.21 -6.05 13.53
C VAL A 184 8.78 -7.48 13.25
N HIS A 185 8.98 -8.34 14.24
CA HIS A 185 8.57 -9.74 14.19
C HIS A 185 7.33 -10.01 15.03
N SER A 186 6.56 -11.04 14.66
CA SER A 186 5.40 -11.50 15.44
C SER A 186 5.79 -11.76 16.90
N GLY A 187 5.02 -11.20 17.83
CA GLY A 187 5.24 -11.29 19.27
C GLY A 187 6.13 -10.19 19.86
N GLU A 188 6.80 -9.39 19.02
CA GLU A 188 7.65 -8.28 19.46
C GLU A 188 6.84 -7.18 20.15
N VAL A 189 7.39 -6.59 21.21
CA VAL A 189 6.72 -5.56 22.00
C VAL A 189 6.92 -4.19 21.33
N LEU A 190 5.82 -3.58 20.89
CA LEU A 190 5.81 -2.28 20.23
C LEU A 190 5.66 -1.14 21.24
N VAL A 191 4.82 -1.34 22.25
CA VAL A 191 4.46 -0.30 23.23
C VAL A 191 4.25 -0.90 24.61
N VAL A 192 4.76 -0.21 25.63
CA VAL A 192 4.54 -0.52 27.03
C VAL A 192 3.81 0.65 27.69
N LYS A 193 2.77 0.35 28.47
CA LYS A 193 2.00 1.31 29.25
C LYS A 193 2.25 1.10 30.74
N THR A 194 2.66 2.17 31.41
CA THR A 194 2.69 2.27 32.86
C THR A 194 1.30 2.63 33.37
N ARG A 195 0.82 1.91 34.39
CA ARG A 195 -0.52 2.14 34.99
C ARG A 195 -0.59 3.53 35.63
N PRO A 196 -1.76 4.20 35.59
CA PRO A 196 -1.96 5.41 36.38
C PRO A 196 -1.93 5.05 37.88
N SER A 197 -1.58 6.03 38.71
CA SER A 197 -1.71 5.89 40.17
C SER A 197 -2.97 6.59 40.69
N ASP A 198 -3.50 6.08 41.79
CA ASP A 198 -4.65 6.67 42.48
C ASP A 198 -4.22 7.95 43.19
N GLY A 199 -5.10 8.95 43.23
CA GLY A 199 -4.87 10.14 44.04
C GLY A 199 -4.93 9.81 45.53
N ILE A 200 -4.14 10.51 46.35
CA ILE A 200 -4.19 10.38 47.81
C ILE A 200 -5.08 11.50 48.35
N PRO A 201 -6.28 11.21 48.90
CA PRO A 201 -7.16 12.23 49.43
C PRO A 201 -6.50 13.01 50.57
N GLY A 202 -6.79 14.31 50.61
CA GLY A 202 -6.42 15.17 51.71
C GLY A 202 -7.44 15.12 52.83
N VAL A 203 -7.12 15.73 53.97
CA VAL A 203 -8.02 15.83 55.12
C VAL A 203 -7.89 17.24 55.70
N THR A 204 -9.01 17.96 55.78
CA THR A 204 -9.12 19.27 56.44
C THR A 204 -8.85 19.16 57.95
N VAL A 205 -8.60 20.29 58.64
CA VAL A 205 -8.42 20.26 60.11
C VAL A 205 -9.69 19.82 60.86
N THR A 206 -10.85 19.88 60.19
CA THR A 206 -12.15 19.44 60.72
C THR A 206 -12.46 17.97 60.48
N GLY A 207 -11.59 17.26 59.76
CA GLY A 207 -11.76 15.84 59.42
C GLY A 207 -12.61 15.57 58.18
N LYS A 208 -13.00 16.61 57.43
CA LYS A 208 -13.60 16.42 56.10
C LYS A 208 -12.53 16.03 55.08
N GLU A 209 -12.83 15.03 54.26
CA GLU A 209 -11.97 14.59 53.17
C GLU A 209 -11.93 15.63 52.03
N ILE A 210 -10.73 15.89 51.52
CA ILE A 210 -10.50 16.70 50.33
C ILE A 210 -10.22 15.72 49.18
N PRO A 211 -11.12 15.57 48.20
CA PRO A 211 -10.94 14.58 47.14
C PRO A 211 -9.71 14.89 46.30
N ALA A 212 -8.91 13.86 46.01
CA ALA A 212 -7.81 13.92 45.06
C ALA A 212 -8.27 13.50 43.67
N ARG A 213 -7.58 13.99 42.62
CA ARG A 213 -7.79 13.52 41.25
C ARG A 213 -6.93 12.29 41.00
N ASP A 214 -7.53 11.23 40.50
CA ASP A 214 -6.80 10.06 40.01
C ASP A 214 -6.04 10.37 38.73
N GLY A 215 -4.98 9.60 38.47
CA GLY A 215 -4.24 9.66 37.22
C GLY A 215 -5.12 9.27 36.03
N ILE A 216 -4.94 9.96 34.89
CA ILE A 216 -5.70 9.68 33.67
C ILE A 216 -5.18 8.40 33.00
N ASP A 217 -6.08 7.44 32.80
CA ASP A 217 -5.76 6.22 32.06
C ASP A 217 -5.86 6.41 30.54
N LYS A 218 -4.72 6.32 29.85
CA LYS A 218 -4.60 6.48 28.40
C LYS A 218 -4.71 5.12 27.74
N ASN A 219 -5.54 5.03 26.70
CA ASN A 219 -5.66 3.80 25.93
C ASN A 219 -4.42 3.60 25.05
N LEU A 220 -3.97 2.34 24.96
CA LEU A 220 -2.92 1.96 24.02
C LEU A 220 -3.43 2.14 22.57
N PRO A 221 -2.63 2.72 21.67
CA PRO A 221 -3.03 3.03 20.30
C PRO A 221 -3.03 1.77 19.40
N ALA A 222 -3.83 0.76 19.74
CA ALA A 222 -3.91 -0.51 19.01
C ALA A 222 -4.59 -0.34 17.63
N GLY A 223 -3.93 -0.81 16.57
CA GLY A 223 -4.42 -0.79 15.20
C GLY A 223 -4.58 -2.20 14.63
N ARG A 224 -4.30 -2.36 13.34
CA ARG A 224 -4.39 -3.66 12.64
C ARG A 224 -3.11 -4.46 12.85
N ASN A 225 -3.26 -5.78 12.94
CA ASN A 225 -2.15 -6.72 13.12
C ASN A 225 -1.28 -6.42 14.35
N THR A 226 -1.91 -5.86 15.39
CA THR A 226 -1.33 -5.68 16.71
C THR A 226 -2.16 -6.47 17.71
N ASP A 227 -1.51 -7.13 18.66
CA ASP A 227 -2.14 -7.87 19.73
C ASP A 227 -1.99 -7.12 21.06
N LEU A 228 -3.11 -6.91 21.75
CA LEU A 228 -3.13 -6.23 23.04
C LEU A 228 -3.11 -7.29 24.14
N SER A 229 -2.16 -7.19 25.06
CA SER A 229 -2.07 -8.14 26.18
C SER A 229 -3.33 -8.10 27.05
N ASN A 230 -3.70 -9.23 27.65
CA ASN A 230 -4.88 -9.37 28.52
C ASN A 230 -4.93 -8.34 29.66
N ASN A 231 -3.77 -7.88 30.13
CA ASN A 231 -3.65 -6.89 31.19
C ASN A 231 -3.76 -5.42 30.70
N GLY A 232 -3.86 -5.19 29.38
CA GLY A 232 -3.96 -3.86 28.76
C GLY A 232 -2.70 -3.00 28.86
N LEU A 233 -1.55 -3.59 29.21
CA LEU A 233 -0.29 -2.86 29.45
C LEU A 233 0.72 -2.98 28.31
N THR A 234 0.54 -3.92 27.39
CA THR A 234 1.54 -4.18 26.35
C THR A 234 0.84 -4.34 25.01
N LEU A 235 1.35 -3.66 24.00
CA LEU A 235 0.96 -3.85 22.61
C LEU A 235 2.07 -4.59 21.87
N LYS A 236 1.73 -5.71 21.25
CA LYS A 236 2.66 -6.57 20.50
C LYS A 236 2.33 -6.57 19.01
N ALA A 237 3.32 -6.86 18.17
CA ALA A 237 3.08 -7.18 16.78
C ALA A 237 2.41 -8.56 16.67
N ALA A 238 1.33 -8.68 15.88
CA ALA A 238 0.69 -9.97 15.65
C ALA A 238 1.35 -10.73 14.48
N ILE A 239 1.99 -10.03 13.55
CA ILE A 239 2.64 -10.58 12.35
C ILE A 239 4.00 -9.93 12.14
N ASP A 240 4.81 -10.52 11.25
CA ASP A 240 6.03 -9.90 10.74
C ASP A 240 5.68 -8.78 9.76
N GLY A 241 6.38 -7.65 9.81
CA GLY A 241 6.14 -6.54 8.89
C GLY A 241 6.73 -5.21 9.33
N GLN A 242 6.20 -4.11 8.77
CA GLN A 242 6.61 -2.75 9.11
C GLN A 242 5.64 -2.10 10.10
N VAL A 243 6.19 -1.42 11.11
CA VAL A 243 5.39 -0.57 12.01
C VAL A 243 5.00 0.73 11.32
N VAL A 244 3.70 1.00 11.24
CA VAL A 244 3.17 2.22 10.62
C VAL A 244 2.25 2.94 11.59
N TRP A 245 2.51 4.23 11.79
CA TRP A 245 1.61 5.12 12.52
C TRP A 245 0.56 5.72 11.59
N LYS A 246 -0.72 5.32 11.73
CA LYS A 246 -1.82 5.81 10.88
C LYS A 246 -3.08 6.01 11.70
N ASN A 247 -3.82 7.09 11.44
CA ASN A 247 -5.08 7.41 12.15
C ASN A 247 -4.94 7.38 13.69
N ASN A 248 -3.79 7.84 14.21
CA ASN A 248 -3.46 7.84 15.63
C ASN A 248 -3.42 6.43 16.28
N ARG A 249 -3.18 5.39 15.47
CA ARG A 249 -3.02 4.00 15.87
C ARG A 249 -1.76 3.40 15.26
N ILE A 250 -1.26 2.35 15.88
CA ILE A 250 -0.12 1.58 15.43
C ILE A 250 -0.62 0.38 14.65
N HIS A 251 -0.16 0.27 13.41
CA HIS A 251 -0.45 -0.85 12.52
C HIS A 251 0.84 -1.60 12.22
N VAL A 252 0.76 -2.92 12.04
CA VAL A 252 1.84 -3.69 11.44
C VAL A 252 1.39 -4.11 10.05
N GLU A 253 2.06 -3.62 9.02
CA GLU A 253 1.71 -3.91 7.63
C GLU A 253 2.65 -5.00 7.07
N PRO A 254 2.11 -6.07 6.46
CA PRO A 254 2.91 -7.17 5.86
C PRO A 254 3.48 -6.80 4.48
N ALA A 255 3.23 -5.57 4.03
CA ALA A 255 3.68 -5.05 2.76
C ALA A 255 4.38 -3.71 2.97
N LEU A 256 5.54 -3.56 2.34
CA LEU A 256 6.32 -2.33 2.31
C LEU A 256 6.03 -1.58 1.01
N GLU A 257 5.66 -0.31 1.11
CA GLU A 257 5.42 0.56 -0.06
C GLU A 257 6.52 1.62 -0.17
N VAL A 258 7.29 1.56 -1.25
CA VAL A 258 8.32 2.55 -1.62
C VAL A 258 7.74 3.45 -2.71
N LYS A 259 7.50 4.72 -2.38
CA LYS A 259 6.83 5.69 -3.27
C LYS A 259 7.67 6.14 -4.47
N GLY A 260 8.97 5.87 -4.47
CA GLY A 260 9.89 6.30 -5.51
C GLY A 260 10.89 5.20 -5.85
N ASP A 261 12.08 5.62 -6.23
CA ASP A 261 13.16 4.72 -6.63
C ASP A 261 13.86 4.13 -5.40
N VAL A 262 14.36 2.91 -5.53
CA VAL A 262 15.32 2.34 -4.58
C VAL A 262 16.70 2.83 -4.99
N ASP A 263 17.15 3.89 -4.31
CA ASP A 263 18.41 4.60 -4.53
C ASP A 263 19.13 4.89 -3.19
N TYR A 264 20.09 5.81 -3.18
CA TYR A 264 20.82 6.21 -1.96
C TYR A 264 19.96 6.92 -0.90
N SER A 265 18.71 7.28 -1.20
CA SER A 265 17.78 7.82 -0.21
C SER A 265 17.02 6.73 0.55
N VAL A 266 16.85 5.55 -0.06
CA VAL A 266 16.13 4.41 0.53
C VAL A 266 17.12 3.35 1.04
N GLY A 267 18.16 3.06 0.28
CA GLY A 267 19.12 2.00 0.57
C GLY A 267 18.65 0.62 0.09
N ASN A 268 19.41 -0.40 0.48
CA ASN A 268 19.03 -1.80 0.32
C ASN A 268 17.81 -2.12 1.18
N ILE A 269 17.00 -3.07 0.71
CA ILE A 269 15.77 -3.48 1.38
C ILE A 269 15.83 -4.97 1.63
N ASP A 270 15.66 -5.38 2.89
CA ASP A 270 15.43 -6.76 3.29
C ASP A 270 14.15 -6.78 4.16
N PHE A 271 13.06 -7.33 3.62
CA PHE A 271 11.75 -7.21 4.23
C PHE A 271 11.03 -8.58 4.34
N PRO A 272 10.58 -8.98 5.55
CA PRO A 272 9.86 -10.23 5.77
C PRO A 272 8.39 -10.12 5.37
N GLY A 273 8.13 -9.71 4.13
CA GLY A 273 6.79 -9.52 3.58
C GLY A 273 6.86 -9.10 2.12
N SER A 274 5.75 -8.64 1.54
CA SER A 274 5.74 -8.19 0.14
C SER A 274 6.27 -6.77 0.00
N ILE A 275 6.87 -6.43 -1.15
CA ILE A 275 7.42 -5.10 -1.41
C ILE A 275 6.77 -4.54 -2.68
N ILE A 276 6.28 -3.30 -2.63
CA ILE A 276 5.74 -2.56 -3.77
C ILE A 276 6.61 -1.32 -3.97
N ILE A 277 7.23 -1.23 -5.14
CA ILE A 277 8.12 -0.14 -5.54
C ILE A 277 7.45 0.60 -6.69
N HIS A 278 7.06 1.85 -6.45
CA HIS A 278 6.41 2.70 -7.47
C HIS A 278 7.39 3.26 -8.50
N GLY A 279 8.69 3.26 -8.17
CA GLY A 279 9.77 3.71 -9.05
C GLY A 279 10.62 2.56 -9.60
N ASN A 280 11.89 2.88 -9.83
CA ASN A 280 12.92 1.98 -10.35
C ASN A 280 13.76 1.38 -9.22
N VAL A 281 14.40 0.24 -9.49
CA VAL A 281 15.52 -0.25 -8.67
C VAL A 281 16.82 0.11 -9.38
N ILE A 282 17.53 1.10 -8.83
CA ILE A 282 18.75 1.66 -9.43
C ILE A 282 19.90 0.65 -9.32
N ASP A 283 20.92 0.84 -10.17
CA ASP A 283 22.13 0.04 -10.22
C ASP A 283 22.73 -0.24 -8.82
N GLU A 284 23.17 -1.48 -8.63
CA GLU A 284 23.89 -2.00 -7.46
C GLU A 284 23.15 -1.96 -6.11
N PHE A 285 21.83 -1.80 -6.12
CA PHE A 285 20.98 -1.98 -4.93
C PHE A 285 20.52 -3.43 -4.79
N ILE A 286 20.26 -3.81 -3.54
CA ILE A 286 19.80 -5.14 -3.15
C ILE A 286 18.39 -5.03 -2.59
N VAL A 287 17.45 -5.75 -3.18
CA VAL A 287 16.06 -5.87 -2.70
C VAL A 287 15.73 -7.33 -2.46
N LYS A 288 15.41 -7.69 -1.21
CA LYS A 288 15.08 -9.04 -0.77
C LYS A 288 13.73 -9.05 -0.07
N SER A 289 12.91 -10.04 -0.41
CA SER A 289 11.56 -10.20 0.13
C SER A 289 11.25 -11.67 0.36
N THR A 290 10.63 -11.98 1.51
CA THR A 290 10.04 -13.31 1.74
C THR A 290 8.67 -13.48 1.06
N GLY A 291 8.08 -12.38 0.58
CA GLY A 291 6.82 -12.34 -0.14
C GLY A 291 7.00 -12.07 -1.64
N ASN A 292 6.06 -11.33 -2.22
CA ASN A 292 6.11 -10.90 -3.62
C ASN A 292 6.82 -9.55 -3.74
N ILE A 293 7.46 -9.29 -4.89
CA ILE A 293 7.99 -7.97 -5.24
C ILE A 293 7.26 -7.44 -6.47
N GLU A 294 6.68 -6.25 -6.36
CA GLU A 294 6.06 -5.50 -7.46
C GLU A 294 6.88 -4.24 -7.72
N VAL A 295 7.33 -4.06 -8.96
CA VAL A 295 8.09 -2.89 -9.41
C VAL A 295 7.34 -2.25 -10.57
N HIS A 296 6.82 -1.05 -10.36
CA HIS A 296 6.12 -0.31 -11.41
C HIS A 296 7.07 0.32 -12.44
N GLY A 297 8.33 0.57 -12.06
CA GLY A 297 9.39 1.03 -12.94
C GLY A 297 10.21 -0.10 -13.56
N CYS A 298 11.50 0.16 -13.79
CA CYS A 298 12.48 -0.80 -14.28
C CYS A 298 13.41 -1.28 -13.17
N ILE A 299 13.92 -2.50 -13.33
CA ILE A 299 15.04 -3.01 -12.53
C ILE A 299 16.30 -2.85 -13.37
N GLU A 300 17.29 -2.10 -12.91
CA GLU A 300 18.55 -1.92 -13.64
C GLU A 300 19.60 -2.99 -13.24
N LYS A 301 20.87 -2.60 -13.05
CA LYS A 301 21.96 -3.49 -12.63
C LYS A 301 21.86 -3.82 -11.13
N ALA A 302 20.70 -4.29 -10.67
CA ALA A 302 20.38 -4.54 -9.27
C ALA A 302 20.27 -6.05 -8.96
N PHE A 303 20.33 -6.40 -7.68
CA PHE A 303 20.02 -7.74 -7.20
C PHE A 303 18.64 -7.74 -6.55
N VAL A 304 17.67 -8.42 -7.17
CA VAL A 304 16.29 -8.51 -6.67
C VAL A 304 15.93 -9.98 -6.45
N SER A 305 15.55 -10.33 -5.22
CA SER A 305 15.22 -11.70 -4.84
C SER A 305 13.91 -11.80 -4.07
N ALA A 306 13.00 -12.65 -4.52
CA ALA A 306 11.72 -12.90 -3.87
C ALA A 306 11.49 -14.41 -3.63
N ASP A 307 10.97 -14.75 -2.45
CA ASP A 307 10.47 -16.10 -2.18
C ASP A 307 9.09 -16.36 -2.81
N GLY A 308 8.36 -15.30 -3.16
CA GLY A 308 7.15 -15.36 -3.97
C GLY A 308 7.41 -15.04 -5.44
N ASN A 309 6.51 -14.25 -6.00
CA ASN A 309 6.50 -13.79 -7.38
C ASN A 309 7.22 -12.44 -7.53
N ILE A 310 7.77 -12.18 -8.72
CA ILE A 310 8.27 -10.85 -9.08
C ILE A 310 7.48 -10.33 -10.28
N VAL A 311 6.88 -9.14 -10.14
CA VAL A 311 6.16 -8.45 -11.22
C VAL A 311 6.86 -7.13 -11.50
N VAL A 312 7.28 -6.94 -12.75
CA VAL A 312 7.91 -5.72 -13.25
C VAL A 312 7.04 -5.16 -14.37
N ASP A 313 6.38 -4.04 -14.13
CA ASP A 313 5.56 -3.39 -15.16
C ASP A 313 6.42 -2.80 -16.28
N GLY A 314 7.60 -2.29 -15.92
CA GLY A 314 8.64 -1.89 -16.86
C GLY A 314 9.47 -3.09 -17.35
N GLY A 315 10.78 -2.92 -17.44
CA GLY A 315 11.70 -3.96 -17.90
C GLY A 315 12.84 -4.23 -16.93
N ILE A 316 13.56 -5.33 -17.20
CA ILE A 316 14.79 -5.68 -16.52
C ILE A 316 15.96 -5.31 -17.44
N ILE A 317 16.78 -4.36 -17.02
CA ILE A 317 17.93 -3.81 -17.75
C ILE A 317 19.19 -4.12 -16.97
N GLY A 318 19.69 -5.35 -17.08
CA GLY A 318 20.74 -5.83 -16.19
C GLY A 318 22.15 -5.30 -16.49
N LYS A 319 22.39 -4.74 -17.68
CA LYS A 319 23.73 -4.28 -18.13
C LYS A 319 24.84 -5.35 -17.96
N GLY A 320 24.48 -6.64 -17.95
CA GLY A 320 25.38 -7.79 -17.80
C GLY A 320 25.43 -8.41 -16.40
N ASP A 321 25.16 -7.65 -15.33
CA ASP A 321 25.28 -8.15 -13.94
C ASP A 321 23.96 -8.08 -13.13
N GLY A 322 22.91 -7.48 -13.68
CA GLY A 322 21.61 -7.40 -13.02
C GLY A 322 20.97 -8.78 -12.88
N ASN A 323 20.60 -9.13 -11.65
CA ASN A 323 20.20 -10.48 -11.25
C ASN A 323 18.83 -10.45 -10.58
N VAL A 324 17.85 -11.07 -11.20
CA VAL A 324 16.47 -11.12 -10.71
C VAL A 324 16.08 -12.57 -10.46
N ARG A 325 15.79 -12.91 -9.20
CA ARG A 325 15.48 -14.27 -8.76
C ARG A 325 14.14 -14.36 -8.07
N ALA A 326 13.30 -15.29 -8.49
CA ALA A 326 12.05 -15.58 -7.81
C ALA A 326 11.91 -17.08 -7.59
N LYS A 327 11.47 -17.53 -6.41
CA LYS A 327 11.03 -18.93 -6.26
C LYS A 327 9.70 -19.19 -6.98
N GLY A 328 8.91 -18.14 -7.22
CA GLY A 328 7.68 -18.16 -8.01
C GLY A 328 7.91 -17.83 -9.48
N THR A 329 6.92 -17.16 -10.07
CA THR A 329 6.92 -16.71 -11.47
C THR A 329 7.45 -15.27 -11.58
N ILE A 330 8.13 -14.96 -12.69
CA ILE A 330 8.62 -13.61 -13.01
C ILE A 330 7.85 -13.05 -14.20
N TRP A 331 7.26 -11.87 -14.02
CA TRP A 331 6.62 -11.08 -15.08
C TRP A 331 7.44 -9.83 -15.37
N ALA A 332 7.71 -9.56 -16.64
CA ALA A 332 8.35 -8.34 -17.09
C ALA A 332 7.78 -7.86 -18.43
N ASN A 333 7.83 -6.56 -18.73
CA ASN A 333 7.52 -6.11 -20.09
C ASN A 333 8.63 -6.55 -21.07
N PHE A 334 9.89 -6.32 -20.72
CA PHE A 334 11.06 -6.74 -21.50
C PHE A 334 12.25 -7.10 -20.60
N ILE A 335 13.19 -7.88 -21.13
CA ILE A 335 14.44 -8.22 -20.46
C ILE A 335 15.60 -7.92 -21.40
N GLU A 336 16.58 -7.15 -20.95
CA GLU A 336 17.73 -6.74 -21.72
C GLU A 336 19.03 -6.85 -20.90
N HIS A 337 20.01 -7.59 -21.43
CA HIS A 337 21.29 -7.85 -20.75
C HIS A 337 21.12 -8.27 -19.28
N GLY A 338 20.07 -9.03 -18.97
CA GLY A 338 19.72 -9.44 -17.61
C GLY A 338 19.97 -10.93 -17.37
N ILE A 339 20.15 -11.29 -16.09
CA ILE A 339 20.18 -12.66 -15.60
C ILE A 339 18.92 -12.88 -14.78
N VAL A 340 18.03 -13.76 -15.24
CA VAL A 340 16.73 -14.00 -14.64
C VAL A 340 16.58 -15.47 -14.30
N ASP A 341 16.20 -15.79 -13.06
CA ASP A 341 16.00 -17.15 -12.57
C ASP A 341 14.64 -17.26 -11.86
N ALA A 342 13.73 -18.05 -12.42
CA ALA A 342 12.39 -18.28 -11.89
C ALA A 342 12.19 -19.75 -11.51
N GLY A 343 11.72 -19.97 -10.28
CA GLY A 343 11.33 -21.28 -9.76
C GLY A 343 10.05 -21.84 -10.40
N GLU A 344 9.32 -21.04 -11.17
CA GLU A 344 8.18 -21.45 -11.99
C GLU A 344 8.30 -21.00 -13.46
N ASP A 345 7.48 -20.04 -13.90
CA ASP A 345 7.44 -19.52 -15.27
C ASP A 345 8.17 -18.16 -15.37
N VAL A 346 8.63 -17.81 -16.57
CA VAL A 346 9.04 -16.45 -16.94
C VAL A 346 8.12 -15.96 -18.05
N ILE A 347 7.40 -14.86 -17.81
CA ILE A 347 6.42 -14.30 -18.74
C ILE A 347 6.84 -12.89 -19.13
N VAL A 348 7.10 -12.70 -20.43
CA VAL A 348 7.59 -11.44 -21.00
C VAL A 348 6.62 -10.92 -22.05
N ASN A 349 6.23 -9.65 -21.97
CA ASN A 349 5.20 -9.09 -22.86
C ASN A 349 5.72 -8.49 -24.17
N GLU A 350 7.02 -8.25 -24.31
CA GLU A 350 7.58 -7.59 -25.50
C GLU A 350 8.75 -8.38 -26.09
N SER A 351 9.88 -8.43 -25.39
CA SER A 351 11.07 -9.11 -25.89
C SER A 351 12.09 -9.45 -24.82
N ILE A 352 12.88 -10.48 -25.11
CA ILE A 352 14.11 -10.82 -24.40
C ILE A 352 15.29 -10.52 -25.34
N ARG A 353 16.28 -9.75 -24.88
CA ARG A 353 17.45 -9.32 -25.68
C ARG A 353 18.74 -9.63 -24.94
N TYR A 354 19.64 -10.38 -25.57
CA TYR A 354 20.99 -10.68 -25.06
C TYR A 354 21.03 -11.07 -23.57
N SER A 355 20.06 -11.85 -23.12
CA SER A 355 19.85 -12.15 -21.69
C SER A 355 20.00 -13.63 -21.40
N GLN A 356 20.30 -13.96 -20.14
CA GLN A 356 20.22 -15.32 -19.62
C GLN A 356 18.93 -15.47 -18.83
N VAL A 357 18.05 -16.38 -19.25
CA VAL A 357 16.75 -16.58 -18.64
C VAL A 357 16.54 -18.05 -18.35
N ASP A 358 16.38 -18.36 -17.07
CA ASP A 358 16.19 -19.70 -16.55
C ASP A 358 14.81 -19.80 -15.89
N ALA A 359 14.00 -20.76 -16.36
CA ALA A 359 12.69 -21.05 -15.80
C ALA A 359 12.57 -22.54 -15.48
N LYS A 360 12.05 -22.88 -14.30
CA LYS A 360 11.82 -24.28 -13.95
C LYS A 360 10.74 -24.94 -14.83
N LYS A 361 9.74 -24.17 -15.26
CA LYS A 361 8.60 -24.64 -16.06
C LYS A 361 8.66 -24.07 -17.47
N ARG A 362 8.21 -22.84 -17.71
CA ARG A 362 8.06 -22.29 -19.06
C ARG A 362 8.63 -20.89 -19.21
N VAL A 363 9.10 -20.55 -20.40
CA VAL A 363 9.41 -19.18 -20.81
C VAL A 363 8.44 -18.78 -21.91
N ILE A 364 7.66 -17.73 -21.67
CA ILE A 364 6.59 -17.28 -22.58
C ILE A 364 6.86 -15.82 -22.95
N VAL A 365 7.10 -15.56 -24.24
CA VAL A 365 7.33 -14.22 -24.79
C VAL A 365 6.18 -13.87 -25.72
N GLN A 366 5.28 -13.03 -25.23
CA GLN A 366 4.02 -12.69 -25.87
C GLN A 366 3.94 -11.21 -26.27
N GLY A 367 2.73 -10.70 -26.50
CA GLY A 367 2.47 -9.30 -26.88
C GLY A 367 2.77 -8.97 -28.34
N LYS A 368 2.99 -7.68 -28.66
CA LYS A 368 3.01 -7.19 -30.06
C LYS A 368 4.20 -7.76 -30.85
N THR A 369 5.39 -7.72 -30.25
CA THR A 369 6.63 -8.25 -30.84
C THR A 369 6.83 -9.72 -30.50
N GLY A 370 6.75 -10.10 -29.21
CA GLY A 370 6.91 -11.46 -28.74
C GLY A 370 8.24 -12.09 -29.16
N ALA A 371 9.36 -11.40 -28.98
CA ALA A 371 10.62 -11.74 -29.66
C ALA A 371 11.75 -12.13 -28.69
N ILE A 372 12.49 -13.19 -29.01
CA ILE A 372 13.74 -13.56 -28.36
C ILE A 372 14.89 -13.21 -29.32
N LEU A 373 15.66 -12.19 -28.97
CA LEU A 373 16.68 -11.56 -29.81
C LEU A 373 18.07 -11.79 -29.20
N GLY A 374 18.51 -13.06 -29.14
CA GLY A 374 19.80 -13.43 -28.59
C GLY A 374 19.80 -13.74 -27.09
N GLY A 375 20.86 -14.42 -26.67
CA GLY A 375 21.04 -14.89 -25.29
C GLY A 375 20.80 -16.39 -25.13
N ARG A 376 20.70 -16.83 -23.88
CA ARG A 376 20.52 -18.23 -23.49
C ARG A 376 19.24 -18.37 -22.69
N ILE A 377 18.27 -19.09 -23.23
CA ILE A 377 16.93 -19.24 -22.64
C ILE A 377 16.72 -20.72 -22.32
N ARG A 378 16.59 -21.07 -21.04
CA ARG A 378 16.41 -22.44 -20.56
C ARG A 378 15.06 -22.58 -19.85
N ALA A 379 14.30 -23.61 -20.23
CA ALA A 379 13.03 -23.93 -19.57
C ALA A 379 12.90 -25.43 -19.31
N GLY A 380 12.22 -25.83 -18.24
CA GLY A 380 11.96 -27.26 -17.98
C GLY A 380 11.03 -27.90 -19.03
N GLU A 381 9.97 -27.21 -19.43
CA GLU A 381 8.87 -27.75 -20.22
C GLU A 381 8.73 -27.05 -21.59
N GLU A 382 8.55 -25.73 -21.62
CA GLU A 382 8.21 -25.03 -22.87
C GLU A 382 8.92 -23.68 -23.01
N VAL A 383 9.35 -23.36 -24.23
CA VAL A 383 9.67 -21.98 -24.64
C VAL A 383 8.71 -21.58 -25.75
N ASN A 384 7.94 -20.51 -25.53
CA ASN A 384 6.96 -20.01 -26.49
C ASN A 384 7.29 -18.57 -26.87
N ALA A 385 7.43 -18.28 -28.16
CA ALA A 385 7.67 -16.94 -28.65
C ALA A 385 7.05 -16.73 -30.03
N LYS A 386 6.87 -15.47 -30.44
CA LYS A 386 6.49 -15.15 -31.82
C LYS A 386 7.70 -15.18 -32.74
N ILE A 387 8.83 -14.64 -32.30
CA ILE A 387 10.05 -14.54 -33.10
C ILE A 387 11.21 -15.08 -32.27
N ILE A 388 12.05 -15.95 -32.84
CA ILE A 388 13.28 -16.40 -32.20
C ILE A 388 14.47 -16.15 -33.13
N GLY A 389 15.53 -15.56 -32.58
CA GLY A 389 16.75 -15.21 -33.30
C GLY A 389 16.66 -13.84 -33.97
N THR A 390 17.75 -13.45 -34.62
CA THR A 390 17.85 -12.21 -35.40
C THR A 390 18.40 -12.50 -36.79
N LEU A 391 18.10 -11.63 -37.75
CA LEU A 391 18.70 -11.69 -39.10
C LEU A 391 20.22 -11.49 -39.09
N THR A 392 20.76 -10.88 -38.03
CA THR A 392 22.20 -10.66 -37.83
C THR A 392 22.88 -11.85 -37.16
N GLU A 393 22.21 -13.00 -37.05
CA GLU A 393 22.69 -14.23 -36.42
C GLU A 393 23.25 -14.02 -35.00
N ALA A 394 22.57 -13.19 -34.20
CA ALA A 394 22.90 -13.07 -32.79
C ALA A 394 22.80 -14.46 -32.14
N LYS A 395 23.85 -14.85 -31.39
CA LYS A 395 23.92 -16.15 -30.73
C LYS A 395 22.70 -16.34 -29.83
N THR A 396 21.81 -17.24 -30.26
CA THR A 396 20.53 -17.54 -29.59
C THR A 396 20.49 -19.03 -29.29
N GLU A 397 20.49 -19.37 -28.01
CA GLU A 397 20.46 -20.75 -27.51
C GLU A 397 19.18 -20.97 -26.71
N ILE A 398 18.32 -21.86 -27.20
CA ILE A 398 17.08 -22.24 -26.54
C ILE A 398 17.23 -23.68 -26.07
N GLU A 399 17.05 -23.93 -24.78
CA GLU A 399 17.18 -25.26 -24.21
C GLU A 399 15.92 -25.65 -23.43
N VAL A 400 15.30 -26.77 -23.78
CA VAL A 400 14.08 -27.27 -23.12
C VAL A 400 14.14 -28.75 -22.78
N GLY A 401 13.22 -29.22 -21.94
CA GLY A 401 13.07 -30.64 -21.59
C GLY A 401 14.03 -31.13 -20.50
N ALA A 402 14.65 -30.22 -19.75
CA ALA A 402 15.50 -30.52 -18.60
C ALA A 402 15.45 -29.35 -17.62
N LEU A 403 15.50 -29.62 -16.32
CA LEU A 403 15.62 -28.56 -15.32
C LEU A 403 16.94 -27.79 -15.53
N PRO A 404 16.93 -26.44 -15.60
CA PRO A 404 18.15 -25.65 -15.81
C PRO A 404 19.26 -25.99 -14.82
N LEU A 405 18.92 -26.21 -13.54
CA LEU A 405 19.85 -26.58 -12.48
C LEU A 405 20.59 -27.92 -12.76
N ILE A 406 19.86 -28.95 -13.19
CA ILE A 406 20.48 -30.25 -13.53
C ILE A 406 21.40 -30.09 -14.73
N ARG A 407 20.99 -29.30 -15.72
CA ARG A 407 21.81 -29.09 -16.92
C ARG A 407 23.09 -28.31 -16.60
N GLU A 408 23.00 -27.32 -15.72
CA GLU A 408 24.16 -26.57 -15.24
C GLU A 408 25.14 -27.46 -14.50
N GLU A 409 24.64 -28.37 -13.66
CA GLU A 409 25.46 -29.38 -12.98
C GLU A 409 26.17 -30.30 -13.99
N ILE A 410 25.47 -30.76 -15.04
CA ILE A 410 26.08 -31.57 -16.10
C ILE A 410 27.16 -30.77 -16.85
N TYR A 411 26.91 -29.50 -17.19
CA TYR A 411 27.93 -28.66 -17.83
C TYR A 411 29.15 -28.48 -16.93
N ARG A 412 28.95 -28.21 -15.64
CA ARG A 412 30.01 -28.07 -14.65
C ARG A 412 30.85 -29.34 -14.56
N LEU A 413 30.20 -30.49 -14.37
CA LEU A 413 30.87 -31.78 -14.26
C LEU A 413 31.60 -32.17 -15.55
N LYS A 414 31.03 -31.89 -16.73
CA LYS A 414 31.71 -32.14 -18.02
C LYS A 414 32.95 -31.28 -18.20
N GLN A 415 32.88 -30.01 -17.79
CA GLN A 415 34.02 -29.11 -17.85
C GLN A 415 35.11 -29.54 -16.86
N GLU A 416 34.74 -29.84 -15.61
CA GLU A 416 35.68 -30.31 -14.59
C GLU A 416 36.33 -31.65 -15.00
N LEU A 417 35.56 -32.56 -15.59
CA LEU A 417 36.08 -33.82 -16.13
C LEU A 417 37.11 -33.57 -17.24
N ALA A 418 36.82 -32.67 -18.18
CA ALA A 418 37.73 -32.34 -19.27
C ALA A 418 39.05 -31.74 -18.76
N ASP A 419 38.97 -30.81 -17.80
CA ASP A 419 40.14 -30.18 -17.18
C ASP A 419 40.99 -31.21 -16.40
N ASP A 420 40.33 -32.13 -15.67
CA ASP A 420 41.01 -33.18 -14.92
C ASP A 420 41.60 -34.26 -15.85
N GLU A 421 40.95 -34.59 -16.96
CA GLU A 421 41.51 -35.47 -18.00
C GLU A 421 42.77 -34.87 -18.66
N GLU A 422 42.78 -33.56 -18.92
CA GLU A 422 43.97 -32.86 -19.44
C GLU A 422 45.12 -32.90 -18.43
N ARG A 423 44.84 -32.61 -17.15
CA ARG A 423 45.82 -32.72 -16.06
C ARG A 423 46.34 -34.15 -15.90
N PHE A 424 45.46 -35.14 -15.98
CA PHE A 424 45.82 -36.55 -15.92
C PHE A 424 46.77 -36.92 -17.05
N HIS A 425 46.49 -36.47 -18.28
CA HIS A 425 47.37 -36.67 -19.42
C HIS A 425 48.75 -36.02 -19.22
N GLY A 426 48.80 -34.79 -18.70
CA GLY A 426 50.05 -34.10 -18.39
C GLY A 426 50.89 -34.83 -17.34
N ILE A 427 50.27 -35.34 -16.27
CA ILE A 427 50.94 -36.13 -15.23
C ILE A 427 51.44 -37.45 -15.81
N GLU A 428 50.66 -38.14 -16.65
CA GLU A 428 51.12 -39.36 -17.33
C GLU A 428 52.36 -39.12 -18.20
N GLN A 429 52.39 -38.02 -18.95
CA GLN A 429 53.55 -37.63 -19.75
C GLN A 429 54.78 -37.37 -18.86
N GLY A 430 54.60 -36.66 -17.73
CA GLY A 430 55.63 -36.41 -16.73
C GLY A 430 56.19 -37.71 -16.12
N ILE A 431 55.32 -38.65 -15.74
CA ILE A 431 55.73 -39.97 -15.25
C ILE A 431 56.52 -40.74 -16.31
N ARG A 432 56.04 -40.78 -17.56
CA ARG A 432 56.76 -41.46 -18.66
C ARG A 432 58.14 -40.85 -18.88
N PHE A 433 58.26 -39.52 -18.80
CA PHE A 433 59.55 -38.84 -18.91
C PHE A 433 60.51 -39.23 -17.77
N LEU A 434 60.04 -39.21 -16.52
CA LEU A 434 60.85 -39.57 -15.35
C LEU A 434 61.25 -41.05 -15.36
N LEU A 435 60.36 -41.96 -15.78
CA LEU A 435 60.67 -43.39 -15.94
C LEU A 435 61.72 -43.64 -17.02
N ASN A 436 61.61 -42.96 -18.17
CA ASN A 436 62.61 -43.02 -19.23
C ASN A 436 63.98 -42.48 -18.76
N LEU A 437 63.99 -41.41 -17.96
CA LEU A 437 65.21 -40.90 -17.33
C LEU A 437 65.81 -41.89 -16.34
N LYS A 438 64.98 -42.52 -15.49
CA LYS A 438 65.42 -43.53 -14.53
C LYS A 438 66.06 -44.73 -15.24
N GLN A 439 65.47 -45.20 -16.35
CA GLN A 439 66.05 -46.27 -17.18
C GLN A 439 67.40 -45.89 -17.81
N LYS A 440 67.58 -44.63 -18.23
CA LYS A 440 68.84 -44.16 -18.85
C LYS A 440 69.97 -43.90 -17.86
N THR A 441 69.63 -43.55 -16.62
CA THR A 441 70.60 -43.08 -15.62
C THR A 441 70.98 -44.15 -14.59
N GLY A 442 70.21 -45.25 -14.50
CA GLY A 442 70.48 -46.36 -13.59
C GLY A 442 70.51 -45.91 -12.12
N ASP A 443 71.52 -46.36 -11.38
CA ASP A 443 71.70 -46.09 -9.93
C ASP A 443 72.06 -44.64 -9.60
N ASN A 444 72.33 -43.78 -10.59
CA ASN A 444 72.71 -42.38 -10.37
C ASN A 444 71.52 -41.40 -10.52
N PHE A 445 70.29 -41.88 -10.25
CA PHE A 445 69.08 -41.08 -10.34
C PHE A 445 68.92 -40.18 -9.10
N PRO A 446 68.77 -38.84 -9.24
CA PRO A 446 68.67 -37.95 -8.08
C PRO A 446 67.45 -38.24 -7.20
N GLU A 447 67.64 -38.29 -5.86
CA GLU A 447 66.56 -38.50 -4.88
C GLU A 447 65.39 -37.51 -5.04
N GLU A 448 65.68 -36.26 -5.42
CA GLU A 448 64.66 -35.23 -5.67
C GLU A 448 63.71 -35.61 -6.80
N LYS A 449 64.23 -36.22 -7.88
CA LYS A 449 63.41 -36.70 -9.01
C LYS A 449 62.66 -37.98 -8.69
N GLU A 450 63.17 -38.79 -7.75
CA GLU A 450 62.48 -39.97 -7.26
C GLU A 450 61.29 -39.60 -6.37
N ARG A 451 61.45 -38.61 -5.49
CA ARG A 451 60.33 -38.02 -4.74
C ARG A 451 59.28 -37.43 -5.67
N LEU A 452 59.70 -36.71 -6.70
CA LEU A 452 58.77 -36.15 -7.71
C LEU A 452 58.01 -37.24 -8.47
N LEU A 453 58.67 -38.36 -8.80
CA LEU A 453 58.02 -39.51 -9.44
C LEU A 453 56.95 -40.14 -8.53
N VAL A 454 57.25 -40.33 -7.24
CA VAL A 454 56.29 -40.84 -6.27
C VAL A 454 55.10 -39.89 -6.13
N GLN A 455 55.35 -38.59 -5.99
CA GLN A 455 54.30 -37.56 -5.95
C GLN A 455 53.41 -37.57 -7.19
N HIS A 456 53.98 -37.70 -8.39
CA HIS A 456 53.20 -37.79 -9.62
C HIS A 456 52.36 -39.07 -9.69
N ILE A 457 52.87 -40.21 -9.20
CA ILE A 457 52.11 -41.46 -9.16
C ILE A 457 50.93 -41.35 -8.18
N GLU A 458 51.14 -40.77 -7.01
CA GLU A 458 50.07 -40.51 -6.02
C GLU A 458 49.02 -39.56 -6.59
N ALA A 459 49.44 -38.43 -7.17
CA ALA A 459 48.55 -37.47 -7.82
C ALA A 459 47.77 -38.12 -8.97
N LYS A 460 48.41 -38.97 -9.78
CA LYS A 460 47.74 -39.73 -10.85
C LYS A 460 46.63 -40.61 -10.30
N ASN A 461 46.88 -41.34 -9.22
CA ASN A 461 45.91 -42.26 -8.64
C ASN A 461 44.71 -41.51 -8.04
N MET A 462 44.95 -40.42 -7.32
CA MET A 462 43.88 -39.56 -6.78
C MET A 462 43.03 -38.97 -7.91
N LEU A 463 43.66 -38.45 -8.97
CA LEU A 463 42.95 -37.86 -10.09
C LEU A 463 42.17 -38.91 -10.90
N LYS A 464 42.73 -40.11 -11.07
CA LYS A 464 42.04 -41.24 -11.70
C LYS A 464 40.77 -41.64 -10.94
N GLU A 465 40.83 -41.69 -9.61
CA GLU A 465 39.68 -41.99 -8.78
C GLU A 465 38.61 -40.91 -8.91
N LYS A 466 39.01 -39.63 -8.86
CA LYS A 466 38.12 -38.48 -9.08
C LYS A 466 37.42 -38.53 -10.45
N ILE A 467 38.18 -38.73 -11.53
CA ILE A 467 37.66 -38.89 -12.90
C ILE A 467 36.68 -40.06 -12.97
N TYR A 468 37.02 -41.19 -12.35
CA TYR A 468 36.14 -42.37 -12.33
C TYR A 468 34.80 -42.06 -11.65
N VAL A 469 34.81 -41.47 -10.45
CA VAL A 469 33.58 -41.09 -9.73
C VAL A 469 32.73 -40.13 -10.57
N MET A 470 33.33 -39.08 -11.12
CA MET A 470 32.61 -38.09 -11.95
C MET A 470 32.02 -38.72 -13.21
N SER A 471 32.79 -39.58 -13.90
CA SER A 471 32.33 -40.31 -15.08
C SER A 471 31.17 -41.26 -14.80
N MET A 472 31.02 -41.74 -13.56
CA MET A 472 29.88 -42.55 -13.12
C MET A 472 28.67 -41.71 -12.74
N SER A 473 28.86 -40.50 -12.21
CA SER A 473 27.76 -39.58 -11.85
C SER A 473 27.09 -38.94 -13.06
N LEU A 474 27.85 -38.66 -14.15
CA LEU A 474 27.32 -38.03 -15.36
C LEU A 474 26.18 -38.82 -16.03
N PRO A 475 26.29 -40.14 -16.30
CA PRO A 475 25.21 -40.94 -16.86
C PRO A 475 23.93 -40.95 -16.01
N ALA A 476 24.05 -40.87 -14.68
CA ALA A 476 22.89 -40.81 -13.79
C ALA A 476 22.12 -39.51 -13.99
N LEU A 477 22.81 -38.36 -13.98
CA LEU A 477 22.19 -37.05 -14.24
C LEU A 477 21.62 -36.93 -15.66
N GLU A 478 22.31 -37.50 -16.66
CA GLU A 478 21.80 -37.55 -18.04
C GLU A 478 20.55 -38.43 -18.18
N SER A 479 20.45 -39.51 -17.40
CA SER A 479 19.24 -40.33 -17.31
C SER A 479 18.07 -39.57 -16.69
N ASP A 480 18.31 -38.75 -15.67
CA ASP A 480 17.26 -37.94 -15.03
C ASP A 480 16.62 -36.94 -16.02
N ILE A 481 17.41 -36.40 -16.96
CA ILE A 481 16.90 -35.57 -18.06
C ILE A 481 15.95 -36.35 -18.97
N LEU A 482 16.26 -37.61 -19.27
CA LEU A 482 15.42 -38.44 -20.15
C LEU A 482 14.08 -38.82 -19.51
N GLN A 483 14.03 -38.93 -18.18
CA GLN A 483 12.81 -39.19 -17.42
C GLN A 483 11.90 -37.95 -17.30
N THR A 484 12.44 -36.76 -17.57
CA THR A 484 11.70 -35.49 -17.45
C THR A 484 10.77 -35.27 -18.66
N ARG A 485 9.64 -34.59 -18.41
CA ARG A 485 8.51 -34.34 -19.34
C ARG A 485 8.95 -33.84 -20.73
N HIS A 486 8.05 -34.00 -21.70
CA HIS A 486 8.25 -33.56 -23.08
C HIS A 486 8.56 -32.06 -23.14
N GLY A 487 9.80 -31.73 -23.52
CA GLY A 487 10.21 -30.36 -23.83
C GLY A 487 9.74 -29.96 -25.22
N LYS A 488 9.19 -28.75 -25.37
CA LYS A 488 8.81 -28.19 -26.68
C LYS A 488 9.21 -26.73 -26.84
N VAL A 489 9.50 -26.32 -28.08
CA VAL A 489 9.75 -24.92 -28.44
C VAL A 489 8.75 -24.50 -29.49
N CYS A 490 7.85 -23.58 -29.14
CA CYS A 490 6.73 -23.14 -29.99
C CYS A 490 7.03 -21.77 -30.57
N VAL A 491 6.95 -21.63 -31.89
CA VAL A 491 7.24 -20.37 -32.59
C VAL A 491 6.13 -19.98 -33.54
N TYR A 492 5.49 -18.84 -33.25
CA TYR A 492 4.32 -18.39 -34.01
C TYR A 492 4.68 -17.79 -35.38
N ARG A 493 5.68 -16.90 -35.47
CA ARG A 493 6.00 -16.19 -36.73
C ARG A 493 7.20 -16.77 -37.43
N VAL A 494 8.40 -16.59 -36.86
CA VAL A 494 9.64 -16.98 -37.55
C VAL A 494 10.74 -17.35 -36.56
N VAL A 495 11.50 -18.38 -36.91
CA VAL A 495 12.80 -18.69 -36.32
C VAL A 495 13.87 -18.38 -37.35
N HIS A 496 14.81 -17.51 -37.01
CA HIS A 496 15.91 -17.14 -37.90
C HIS A 496 17.07 -18.16 -37.84
N PRO A 497 17.85 -18.28 -38.93
CA PRO A 497 19.07 -19.08 -38.98
C PRO A 497 20.06 -18.71 -37.87
N GLY A 498 20.91 -19.67 -37.48
CA GLY A 498 21.88 -19.51 -36.40
C GLY A 498 21.31 -19.79 -35.00
N THR A 499 19.99 -19.93 -34.86
CA THR A 499 19.36 -20.35 -33.61
C THR A 499 19.69 -21.82 -33.30
N ARG A 500 20.19 -22.08 -32.09
CA ARG A 500 20.42 -23.44 -31.57
C ARG A 500 19.29 -23.82 -30.64
N ILE A 501 18.57 -24.89 -30.98
CA ILE A 501 17.47 -25.44 -30.18
C ILE A 501 17.90 -26.79 -29.62
N THR A 502 17.96 -26.90 -28.30
CA THR A 502 18.33 -28.13 -27.60
C THR A 502 17.12 -28.65 -26.84
N ILE A 503 16.64 -29.85 -27.18
CA ILE A 503 15.55 -30.51 -26.47
C ILE A 503 16.12 -31.78 -25.86
N ARG A 504 16.14 -31.86 -24.52
CA ARG A 504 16.85 -32.92 -23.77
C ARG A 504 18.31 -33.05 -24.22
N ASN A 505 18.70 -34.16 -24.84
CA ASN A 505 20.07 -34.40 -25.29
C ASN A 505 20.26 -34.14 -26.80
N ALA A 506 19.18 -33.82 -27.53
CA ALA A 506 19.24 -33.55 -28.96
C ALA A 506 19.43 -32.06 -29.21
N THR A 507 20.30 -31.69 -30.14
CA THR A 507 20.52 -30.31 -30.58
C THR A 507 20.18 -30.17 -32.05
N PHE A 508 19.38 -29.17 -32.40
CA PHE A 508 19.02 -28.78 -33.75
C PHE A 508 19.53 -27.36 -34.02
N VAL A 509 20.34 -27.20 -35.05
CA VAL A 509 20.81 -25.88 -35.49
C VAL A 509 19.97 -25.46 -36.69
N VAL A 510 19.27 -24.35 -36.54
CA VAL A 510 18.40 -23.78 -37.57
C VAL A 510 19.27 -23.23 -38.69
N LYS A 511 19.16 -23.81 -39.88
CA LYS A 511 19.92 -23.40 -41.08
C LYS A 511 19.12 -22.50 -42.02
N GLU A 512 17.80 -22.61 -41.98
CA GLU A 512 16.85 -21.88 -42.82
C GLU A 512 15.70 -21.37 -41.96
N GLU A 513 14.96 -20.38 -42.45
CA GLU A 513 13.84 -19.82 -41.70
C GLU A 513 12.67 -20.80 -41.60
N TYR A 514 12.14 -20.99 -40.39
CA TYR A 514 10.92 -21.75 -40.15
C TYR A 514 9.81 -20.84 -39.63
N GLN A 515 8.57 -21.08 -40.04
CA GLN A 515 7.41 -20.27 -39.64
C GLN A 515 6.27 -21.16 -39.14
N PHE A 516 5.54 -20.71 -38.12
CA PHE A 516 4.43 -21.45 -37.51
C PHE A 516 4.79 -22.90 -37.13
N VAL A 517 5.90 -23.08 -36.41
CA VAL A 517 6.45 -24.40 -36.06
C VAL A 517 6.54 -24.63 -34.57
N THR A 518 6.41 -25.88 -34.18
CA THR A 518 6.74 -26.39 -32.85
C THR A 518 7.87 -27.42 -32.99
N PHE A 519 8.99 -27.19 -32.33
CA PHE A 519 10.07 -28.17 -32.22
C PHE A 519 9.80 -29.07 -31.02
N ALA A 520 9.76 -30.39 -31.25
CA ALA A 520 9.52 -31.37 -30.19
C ALA A 520 10.49 -32.55 -30.31
N SER A 521 10.74 -33.24 -29.19
CA SER A 521 11.54 -34.46 -29.17
C SER A 521 10.69 -35.65 -29.63
N HIS A 522 11.07 -36.24 -30.77
CA HIS A 522 10.51 -37.49 -31.26
C HIS A 522 11.01 -38.68 -30.43
N SER A 523 10.26 -39.79 -30.41
CA SER A 523 10.59 -41.03 -29.68
C SER A 523 11.94 -41.66 -30.08
N SER A 524 12.45 -41.31 -31.26
CA SER A 524 13.76 -41.75 -31.78
C SER A 524 14.95 -40.90 -31.32
N GLY A 525 14.75 -39.94 -30.41
CA GLY A 525 15.82 -39.05 -29.91
C GLY A 525 16.26 -37.95 -30.88
N LYS A 526 15.49 -37.70 -31.95
CA LYS A 526 15.69 -36.57 -32.88
C LYS A 526 14.67 -35.47 -32.62
N ILE A 527 15.00 -34.24 -33.00
CA ILE A 527 14.05 -33.12 -32.97
C ILE A 527 13.27 -33.12 -34.28
N GLU A 528 11.95 -33.09 -34.18
CA GLU A 528 11.02 -32.96 -35.30
C GLU A 528 10.29 -31.62 -35.26
N THR A 529 9.73 -31.23 -36.41
CA THR A 529 8.91 -30.01 -36.55
C THR A 529 7.44 -30.40 -36.68
N LEU A 530 6.61 -29.81 -35.85
CA LEU A 530 5.16 -29.96 -35.80
C LEU A 530 4.50 -28.61 -36.08
N PRO A 531 3.19 -28.56 -36.39
CA PRO A 531 2.45 -27.31 -36.46
C PRO A 531 2.53 -26.52 -35.14
N PHE A 532 2.47 -25.19 -35.24
CA PHE A 532 2.44 -24.31 -34.07
C PHE A 532 1.33 -24.68 -33.08
N GLU A 533 1.68 -24.70 -31.79
CA GLU A 533 0.75 -24.87 -30.67
C GLU A 533 0.72 -23.61 -29.80
N GLU A 534 -0.48 -23.15 -29.43
CA GLU A 534 -0.61 -22.03 -28.50
C GLU A 534 -0.25 -22.47 -27.06
N PRO A 535 0.37 -21.57 -26.28
CA PRO A 535 0.73 -21.89 -24.90
C PRO A 535 -0.53 -22.03 -24.03
N ALA A 536 -0.63 -23.14 -23.29
CA ALA A 536 -1.80 -23.44 -22.47
C ALA A 536 -1.87 -22.58 -21.18
N GLY A 537 -3.04 -22.02 -20.87
CA GLY A 537 -3.38 -21.54 -19.52
C GLY A 537 -2.76 -20.21 -19.07
N ILE A 538 -2.40 -19.31 -19.99
CA ILE A 538 -1.91 -17.98 -19.60
C ILE A 538 -3.07 -17.11 -19.10
N THR A 539 -3.10 -16.82 -17.80
CA THR A 539 -3.94 -15.73 -17.25
C THR A 539 -3.09 -14.47 -17.24
N MET A 540 -3.51 -13.43 -17.95
CA MET A 540 -2.81 -12.14 -17.98
C MET A 540 -2.87 -11.48 -16.59
N VAL A 541 -1.79 -10.83 -16.14
CA VAL A 541 -1.76 -10.09 -14.86
C VAL A 541 -2.85 -9.00 -14.82
N LYS A 542 -3.19 -8.40 -15.97
CA LYS A 542 -4.33 -7.47 -16.08
C LYS A 542 -5.67 -8.10 -15.68
N ASP A 543 -5.83 -9.40 -15.82
CA ASP A 543 -7.04 -10.12 -15.40
C ASP A 543 -6.99 -10.55 -13.91
N VAL A 544 -5.83 -10.50 -13.26
CA VAL A 544 -5.66 -10.88 -11.85
C VAL A 544 -5.93 -9.70 -10.92
N VAL A 545 -5.47 -8.48 -11.27
CA VAL A 545 -5.74 -7.26 -10.47
C VAL A 545 -7.23 -6.89 -10.47
N VAL A 546 -7.99 -7.27 -11.51
CA VAL A 546 -9.44 -7.06 -11.57
C VAL A 546 -10.22 -8.09 -10.72
N ARG A 547 -9.62 -9.23 -10.36
CA ARG A 547 -10.34 -10.30 -9.65
C ARG A 547 -10.50 -10.10 -8.15
N GLU A 548 -9.72 -9.21 -7.52
CA GLU A 548 -9.80 -8.97 -6.06
C GLU A 548 -10.54 -7.70 -5.64
N LYS A 549 -11.18 -6.98 -6.56
CA LYS A 549 -12.18 -5.96 -6.22
C LYS A 549 -13.45 -6.25 -7.00
N ARG A 550 -14.43 -6.90 -6.36
CA ARG A 550 -15.83 -6.75 -6.75
C ARG A 550 -16.39 -5.51 -6.05
N PRO A 551 -16.44 -4.32 -6.67
CA PRO A 551 -17.47 -3.38 -6.31
C PRO A 551 -18.79 -3.87 -6.92
N ILE A 552 -19.86 -3.81 -6.14
CA ILE A 552 -21.22 -3.86 -6.64
C ILE A 552 -21.36 -2.69 -7.63
N ALA A 553 -21.43 -2.97 -8.93
CA ALA A 553 -21.57 -1.93 -9.95
C ALA A 553 -22.93 -1.22 -9.79
N THR A 554 -22.89 0.07 -9.47
CA THR A 554 -24.08 0.94 -9.45
C THR A 554 -24.12 1.71 -10.76
N ILE A 555 -25.11 1.46 -11.62
CA ILE A 555 -25.32 2.21 -12.86
C ILE A 555 -26.30 3.36 -12.57
N SER A 556 -25.87 4.61 -12.76
CA SER A 556 -26.78 5.78 -12.76
C SER A 556 -27.58 5.82 -14.05
N LEU A 557 -28.89 6.00 -13.93
CA LEU A 557 -29.88 5.91 -15.01
C LEU A 557 -30.01 7.18 -15.90
N ASP A 558 -29.00 8.06 -15.93
CA ASP A 558 -29.06 9.34 -16.66
C ASP A 558 -28.77 9.23 -18.18
N SER A 559 -28.63 8.01 -18.74
CA SER A 559 -28.24 7.78 -20.14
C SER A 559 -29.29 7.12 -21.05
N LEU A 560 -30.58 7.09 -20.67
CA LEU A 560 -31.66 6.65 -21.57
C LEU A 560 -32.20 7.83 -22.41
N PRO A 561 -32.45 7.66 -23.72
CA PRO A 561 -33.00 8.72 -24.57
C PRO A 561 -34.45 9.04 -24.19
N ARG A 562 -34.76 10.33 -24.03
CA ARG A 562 -36.13 10.84 -23.85
C ARG A 562 -36.74 11.09 -25.23
N GLU A 563 -37.86 10.45 -25.55
CA GLU A 563 -38.68 10.82 -26.71
C GLU A 563 -39.34 12.19 -26.48
N GLU A 564 -39.06 13.14 -27.35
CA GLU A 564 -39.77 14.41 -27.43
C GLU A 564 -41.16 14.19 -28.05
N THR A 565 -42.21 14.23 -27.23
CA THR A 565 -43.57 14.46 -27.73
C THR A 565 -43.93 15.94 -27.58
N LYS A 566 -44.20 16.58 -28.71
CA LYS A 566 -44.69 17.96 -28.80
C LYS A 566 -46.09 18.06 -28.16
N LYS A 567 -46.23 18.82 -27.07
CA LYS A 567 -47.30 19.81 -26.82
C LYS A 567 -47.22 20.39 -25.39
N GLY A 568 -47.28 21.73 -25.31
CA GLY A 568 -47.89 22.43 -24.17
C GLY A 568 -46.94 22.96 -23.10
N LYS A 569 -47.00 24.29 -22.88
CA LYS A 569 -46.33 25.07 -21.83
C LYS A 569 -46.72 24.59 -20.42
N GLU A 570 -45.76 24.49 -19.50
CA GLU A 570 -45.78 25.20 -18.20
C GLU A 570 -44.52 24.93 -17.35
N LYS A 571 -44.16 25.94 -16.56
CA LYS A 571 -43.03 25.94 -15.61
C LYS A 571 -43.40 25.17 -14.35
N GLU A 572 -42.59 24.21 -13.91
CA GLU A 572 -42.55 23.81 -12.50
C GLU A 572 -41.14 23.35 -12.07
N LYS A 573 -40.60 24.02 -11.05
CA LYS A 573 -39.44 23.60 -10.24
C LYS A 573 -39.86 22.43 -9.35
N LYS A 574 -39.31 21.22 -9.50
CA LYS A 574 -39.36 20.17 -8.45
C LYS A 574 -38.05 19.36 -8.34
N LYS A 575 -37.73 19.04 -7.09
CA LYS A 575 -36.50 18.48 -6.50
C LYS A 575 -35.95 17.23 -7.22
N LYS A 576 -34.63 17.15 -7.39
CA LYS A 576 -33.88 15.90 -7.63
C LYS A 576 -34.02 15.00 -6.39
N ASN A 577 -34.98 14.07 -6.41
CA ASN A 577 -34.92 12.88 -5.57
C ASN A 577 -34.31 11.77 -6.41
N SER A 578 -33.09 11.35 -6.08
CA SER A 578 -32.45 10.16 -6.61
C SER A 578 -33.23 8.92 -6.18
N LEU A 579 -33.70 8.11 -7.14
CA LEU A 579 -34.25 6.78 -6.85
C LEU A 579 -33.11 5.85 -6.39
N PRO A 580 -33.36 4.93 -5.44
CA PRO A 580 -32.36 3.96 -5.00
C PRO A 580 -32.03 2.95 -6.12
N PRO A 581 -30.80 2.42 -6.16
CA PRO A 581 -30.39 1.44 -7.17
C PRO A 581 -31.14 0.11 -6.98
N LEU A 582 -31.53 -0.51 -8.10
CA LEU A 582 -32.20 -1.81 -8.12
C LEU A 582 -31.18 -2.96 -8.01
N PRO A 583 -31.46 -4.01 -7.21
CA PRO A 583 -30.60 -5.19 -7.11
C PRO A 583 -30.79 -6.10 -8.34
N ILE A 584 -29.68 -6.52 -8.95
CA ILE A 584 -29.64 -7.35 -10.16
C ILE A 584 -28.57 -8.44 -10.01
N GLU A 585 -28.89 -9.67 -10.44
CA GLU A 585 -27.93 -10.78 -10.54
C GLU A 585 -27.40 -10.90 -11.98
N VAL A 586 -26.09 -11.08 -12.13
CA VAL A 586 -25.41 -11.16 -13.44
C VAL A 586 -24.62 -12.46 -13.54
N GLU A 587 -24.85 -13.19 -14.63
CA GLU A 587 -24.13 -14.41 -15.00
C GLU A 587 -23.47 -14.21 -16.38
N GLU A 588 -22.16 -14.44 -16.47
CA GLU A 588 -21.39 -14.29 -17.71
C GLU A 588 -21.46 -15.58 -18.54
N VAL A 589 -21.86 -15.49 -19.81
CA VAL A 589 -22.18 -16.68 -20.62
C VAL A 589 -21.10 -17.03 -21.66
N THR A 590 -20.20 -16.12 -22.03
CA THR A 590 -19.13 -16.41 -23.01
C THR A 590 -17.85 -15.63 -22.75
N LYS A 591 -16.70 -16.31 -22.72
CA LYS A 591 -15.35 -15.70 -22.77
C LYS A 591 -14.83 -15.66 -24.20
N SER A 592 -14.97 -14.52 -24.85
CA SER A 592 -14.27 -14.17 -26.08
C SER A 592 -13.85 -12.70 -25.99
N PRO A 593 -12.64 -12.32 -26.44
CA PRO A 593 -12.12 -10.96 -26.29
C PRO A 593 -12.90 -9.88 -27.07
N VAL A 594 -13.90 -10.25 -27.88
CA VAL A 594 -14.60 -9.33 -28.79
C VAL A 594 -16.10 -9.17 -28.47
N ILE A 595 -16.73 -10.13 -27.76
CA ILE A 595 -18.17 -10.07 -27.46
C ILE A 595 -18.45 -10.66 -26.07
N ALA A 596 -18.91 -9.82 -25.14
CA ALA A 596 -19.49 -10.28 -23.88
C ALA A 596 -21.02 -10.39 -24.03
N LYS A 597 -21.54 -11.60 -23.80
CA LYS A 597 -22.98 -11.82 -23.60
C LYS A 597 -23.22 -11.97 -22.10
N LEU A 598 -23.98 -11.06 -21.53
CA LEU A 598 -24.40 -11.12 -20.14
C LEU A 598 -25.84 -11.64 -20.07
N LYS A 599 -26.06 -12.58 -19.16
CA LYS A 599 -27.39 -12.98 -18.72
C LYS A 599 -27.67 -12.25 -17.42
N ILE A 600 -28.79 -11.53 -17.39
CA ILE A 600 -29.16 -10.70 -16.26
C ILE A 600 -30.52 -11.15 -15.75
N ARG A 601 -30.66 -11.27 -14.42
CA ARG A 601 -31.90 -11.64 -13.74
C ARG A 601 -32.33 -10.52 -12.80
N MET A 602 -33.57 -10.05 -12.98
CA MET A 602 -34.18 -9.06 -12.09
C MET A 602 -34.70 -9.70 -10.81
N ILE A 603 -34.35 -9.11 -9.65
CA ILE A 603 -34.65 -9.67 -8.32
C ILE A 603 -35.86 -8.97 -7.66
N ALA A 604 -36.34 -7.85 -8.20
CA ALA A 604 -37.49 -7.11 -7.66
C ALA A 604 -38.32 -6.42 -8.77
N ASP A 605 -39.60 -6.15 -8.48
CA ASP A 605 -40.55 -5.51 -9.40
C ASP A 605 -40.15 -4.04 -9.67
N PRO A 606 -40.09 -3.60 -10.94
CA PRO A 606 -39.69 -2.23 -11.27
C PRO A 606 -40.82 -1.25 -10.91
N ILE A 607 -40.50 -0.21 -10.14
CA ILE A 607 -41.41 0.90 -9.88
C ILE A 607 -41.47 1.80 -11.13
N ALA A 608 -42.65 1.78 -11.78
CA ALA A 608 -43.16 2.71 -12.79
C ALA A 608 -42.32 2.96 -14.07
N GLY A 609 -42.74 2.36 -15.18
CA GLY A 609 -42.27 2.67 -16.53
C GLY A 609 -42.49 1.53 -17.53
N ILE A 610 -42.45 1.85 -18.83
CA ILE A 610 -42.91 1.05 -20.01
C ILE A 610 -42.50 -0.45 -20.02
N LEU A 611 -41.48 -0.86 -19.26
CA LEU A 611 -41.06 -2.26 -19.12
C LEU A 611 -42.00 -3.16 -18.29
N ALA A 612 -42.86 -2.60 -17.42
CA ALA A 612 -43.70 -3.39 -16.50
C ALA A 612 -44.74 -4.30 -17.19
N SER A 613 -44.97 -4.11 -18.49
CA SER A 613 -45.95 -4.90 -19.26
C SER A 613 -45.37 -6.12 -19.99
N LYS A 614 -44.05 -6.33 -20.00
CA LYS A 614 -43.42 -7.34 -20.88
C LYS A 614 -42.35 -8.24 -20.26
N ILE A 615 -41.88 -7.99 -19.03
CA ILE A 615 -40.83 -8.80 -18.38
C ILE A 615 -41.27 -9.13 -16.95
N LYS A 616 -41.31 -10.41 -16.59
CA LYS A 616 -41.67 -10.84 -15.23
C LYS A 616 -40.44 -10.94 -14.35
N VAL A 617 -40.60 -10.66 -13.06
CA VAL A 617 -39.56 -10.87 -12.05
C VAL A 617 -39.11 -12.34 -12.09
N GLY A 618 -37.81 -12.55 -12.26
CA GLY A 618 -37.19 -13.86 -12.38
C GLY A 618 -36.79 -14.30 -13.79
N ASP A 619 -37.20 -13.59 -14.85
CA ASP A 619 -36.82 -13.92 -16.24
C ASP A 619 -35.38 -13.51 -16.55
N TRP A 620 -34.72 -14.33 -17.39
CA TRP A 620 -33.35 -14.09 -17.84
C TRP A 620 -33.31 -13.32 -19.16
N ILE A 621 -32.55 -12.22 -19.19
CA ILE A 621 -32.40 -11.39 -20.38
C ILE A 621 -30.96 -11.48 -20.88
N SER A 622 -30.80 -11.74 -22.18
CA SER A 622 -29.49 -11.71 -22.85
C SER A 622 -29.23 -10.33 -23.44
N CYS A 623 -28.15 -9.68 -23.01
CA CYS A 623 -27.72 -8.40 -23.54
C CYS A 623 -26.31 -8.50 -24.13
N LYS A 624 -26.06 -7.75 -25.22
CA LYS A 624 -24.78 -7.70 -25.91
C LYS A 624 -24.12 -6.37 -25.58
N ILE A 625 -22.96 -6.40 -24.94
CA ILE A 625 -22.17 -5.20 -24.66
C ILE A 625 -21.11 -5.09 -25.76
N ILE A 626 -21.04 -3.93 -26.40
CA ILE A 626 -20.03 -3.59 -27.41
C ILE A 626 -19.09 -2.56 -26.77
N ASP A 627 -17.79 -2.81 -26.87
CA ASP A 627 -16.74 -1.95 -26.32
C ASP A 627 -16.71 -0.59 -27.05
N ILE A 628 -16.78 0.50 -26.29
CA ILE A 628 -16.81 1.90 -26.76
C ILE A 628 -15.51 2.25 -27.52
N THR A 629 -14.45 1.46 -27.37
CA THR A 629 -13.16 1.63 -28.04
C THR A 629 -13.24 1.38 -29.55
N GLU A 630 -14.14 0.50 -30.02
CA GLU A 630 -14.34 0.24 -31.46
C GLU A 630 -15.13 1.34 -32.19
N ILE A 631 -16.01 2.08 -31.51
CA ILE A 631 -16.71 3.24 -32.11
C ILE A 631 -15.70 4.34 -32.47
N LYS A 632 -14.66 4.50 -31.64
CA LYS A 632 -13.55 5.44 -31.90
C LYS A 632 -12.70 4.96 -33.08
N TYR A 633 -12.41 3.66 -33.16
CA TYR A 633 -11.67 3.05 -34.27
C TYR A 633 -12.41 3.15 -35.62
N ILE A 634 -13.72 2.88 -35.64
CA ILE A 634 -14.55 3.01 -36.86
C ILE A 634 -14.66 4.48 -37.27
N ARG A 635 -14.83 5.40 -36.31
CA ARG A 635 -14.82 6.85 -36.55
C ARG A 635 -13.49 7.32 -37.15
N ASP A 636 -12.37 6.81 -36.65
CA ASP A 636 -11.03 7.16 -37.12
C ASP A 636 -10.70 6.53 -38.50
N GLN A 637 -11.19 5.31 -38.79
CA GLN A 637 -11.07 4.68 -40.11
C GLN A 637 -11.88 5.42 -41.19
N ILE A 638 -13.06 5.95 -40.84
CA ILE A 638 -13.86 6.80 -41.75
C ILE A 638 -13.17 8.15 -41.97
N ARG A 639 -12.54 8.71 -40.92
CA ARG A 639 -11.78 9.96 -40.96
C ARG A 639 -10.51 9.87 -41.83
N MET A 640 -9.88 8.69 -41.91
CA MET A 640 -8.70 8.45 -42.74
C MET A 640 -9.00 8.25 -44.23
N LYS A 641 -10.22 7.83 -44.61
CA LYS A 641 -10.54 7.50 -46.02
C LYS A 641 -11.09 8.65 -46.88
N ARG A 642 -11.53 9.76 -46.30
CA ARG A 642 -11.97 10.96 -47.06
C ARG A 642 -11.58 12.21 -46.29
N GLY A 643 -10.57 12.91 -46.78
CA GLY A 643 -9.96 14.09 -46.14
C GLY A 643 -10.85 15.33 -46.10
N GLY A 644 -11.98 15.26 -45.39
CA GLY A 644 -12.87 16.39 -45.13
C GLY A 644 -13.79 16.13 -43.93
N MET A 645 -14.01 17.16 -43.11
CA MET A 645 -14.95 17.13 -41.99
C MET A 645 -16.37 16.91 -42.51
N ILE A 646 -16.99 15.79 -42.15
CA ILE A 646 -18.42 15.55 -42.36
C ILE A 646 -19.06 15.38 -40.98
N GLU A 647 -19.88 16.35 -40.56
CA GLU A 647 -20.79 16.18 -39.44
C GLU A 647 -22.05 15.47 -39.96
N GLY A 648 -22.27 14.24 -39.49
CA GLY A 648 -23.45 13.45 -39.80
C GLY A 648 -23.93 12.72 -38.54
N LYS A 649 -25.24 12.65 -38.36
CA LYS A 649 -25.88 12.00 -37.21
C LYS A 649 -26.05 10.52 -37.52
N VAL A 650 -25.50 9.65 -36.67
CA VAL A 650 -25.67 8.19 -36.77
C VAL A 650 -26.79 7.80 -35.82
N GLU A 651 -27.87 7.22 -36.36
CA GLU A 651 -28.98 6.71 -35.55
C GLU A 651 -29.04 5.18 -35.73
N GLU A 652 -29.08 4.47 -34.60
CA GLU A 652 -29.20 3.01 -34.55
C GLU A 652 -30.64 2.68 -34.19
N ILE A 653 -31.31 1.89 -35.02
CA ILE A 653 -32.68 1.41 -34.77
C ILE A 653 -32.62 -0.09 -34.58
N PHE A 654 -33.06 -0.54 -33.41
CA PHE A 654 -33.15 -1.96 -33.09
C PHE A 654 -34.58 -2.44 -33.35
N ASP A 655 -34.75 -3.30 -34.34
CA ASP A 655 -36.04 -3.89 -34.66
C ASP A 655 -36.23 -5.18 -33.85
N MET A 656 -37.14 -5.13 -32.88
CA MET A 656 -37.35 -6.24 -31.94
C MET A 656 -38.00 -7.47 -32.58
N ASP A 657 -38.65 -7.33 -33.74
CA ASP A 657 -39.35 -8.47 -34.36
C ASP A 657 -38.41 -9.32 -35.25
N THR A 658 -37.31 -8.74 -35.74
CA THR A 658 -36.37 -9.43 -36.65
C THR A 658 -34.98 -9.71 -36.04
N ASN A 659 -34.68 -9.14 -34.87
CA ASN A 659 -33.42 -9.34 -34.13
C ASN A 659 -32.15 -8.99 -34.93
N HIS A 660 -32.25 -8.00 -35.83
CA HIS A 660 -31.14 -7.41 -36.58
C HIS A 660 -30.99 -5.92 -36.22
N SER A 661 -29.74 -5.46 -36.11
CA SER A 661 -29.40 -4.05 -35.90
C SER A 661 -29.33 -3.32 -37.26
N LYS A 662 -30.05 -2.21 -37.43
CA LYS A 662 -29.91 -1.32 -38.60
C LYS A 662 -29.17 -0.04 -38.18
N ILE A 663 -28.10 0.30 -38.90
CA ILE A 663 -27.39 1.58 -38.74
C ILE A 663 -27.73 2.45 -39.95
N ILE A 664 -28.36 3.60 -39.70
CA ILE A 664 -28.67 4.58 -40.74
C ILE A 664 -27.76 5.79 -40.52
N VAL A 665 -26.97 6.13 -41.54
CA VAL A 665 -26.11 7.32 -41.53
C VAL A 665 -26.76 8.36 -42.43
N ASN A 666 -27.28 9.44 -41.83
CA ASN A 666 -27.91 10.51 -42.59
C ASN A 666 -26.88 11.62 -42.86
N ILE A 667 -26.46 11.74 -44.10
CA ILE A 667 -25.52 12.77 -44.56
C ILE A 667 -26.36 13.85 -45.23
N GLY A 668 -26.34 15.08 -44.71
CA GLY A 668 -27.30 16.17 -44.95
C GLY A 668 -27.49 16.69 -46.38
N GLN A 669 -27.17 15.93 -47.42
CA GLN A 669 -27.58 16.18 -48.80
C GLN A 669 -28.05 14.88 -49.45
N GLY A 670 -29.33 14.55 -49.27
CA GLY A 670 -30.16 13.79 -50.22
C GLY A 670 -29.77 12.37 -50.63
N ILE A 671 -28.82 11.69 -49.96
CA ILE A 671 -28.43 10.31 -50.31
C ILE A 671 -28.56 9.41 -49.08
N GLN A 672 -29.53 8.49 -49.11
CA GLN A 672 -29.67 7.38 -48.17
C GLN A 672 -28.88 6.17 -48.67
N GLY A 673 -28.04 5.58 -47.82
CA GLY A 673 -27.41 4.28 -48.08
C GLY A 673 -27.66 3.33 -46.90
N GLU A 674 -28.24 2.16 -47.18
CA GLU A 674 -28.49 1.11 -46.18
C GLU A 674 -27.39 0.04 -46.23
N THR A 675 -26.88 -0.41 -45.08
CA THR A 675 -26.06 -1.64 -44.99
C THR A 675 -26.63 -2.55 -43.91
N VAL A 676 -26.92 -3.79 -44.26
CA VAL A 676 -27.36 -4.85 -43.33
C VAL A 676 -26.22 -5.84 -43.15
N VAL A 677 -25.83 -6.13 -41.91
CA VAL A 677 -24.80 -7.13 -41.59
C VAL A 677 -25.47 -8.35 -40.96
N SER A 678 -25.37 -9.52 -41.61
CA SER A 678 -25.85 -10.81 -41.08
C SER A 678 -24.73 -11.86 -41.09
N ASN A 679 -24.58 -12.61 -40.00
CA ASN A 679 -23.57 -13.66 -39.81
C ASN A 679 -24.10 -15.04 -40.23
N SER A 680 -23.57 -15.63 -41.31
CA SER A 680 -23.34 -17.08 -41.42
C SER A 680 -22.42 -17.40 -42.60
N SER A 681 -21.53 -18.36 -42.41
CA SER A 681 -20.57 -18.87 -43.39
C SER A 681 -21.23 -19.67 -44.53
N ARG A 682 -20.56 -19.63 -45.71
CA ARG A 682 -20.68 -20.52 -46.91
C ARG A 682 -21.74 -20.18 -48.00
N ILE A 683 -21.27 -19.82 -49.21
CA ILE A 683 -21.40 -20.54 -50.53
C ILE A 683 -21.51 -19.63 -51.79
N ARG A 684 -20.68 -19.98 -52.79
CA ARG A 684 -20.74 -19.89 -54.28
C ARG A 684 -21.45 -18.75 -55.05
N SER A 685 -20.81 -18.47 -56.20
CA SER A 685 -21.18 -17.68 -57.37
C SER A 685 -22.51 -18.01 -58.07
N SER A 686 -23.14 -17.00 -58.72
CA SER A 686 -23.57 -17.05 -60.14
C SER A 686 -24.02 -15.66 -60.65
N ARG A 687 -24.05 -15.50 -61.99
CA ARG A 687 -24.17 -14.26 -62.80
C ARG A 687 -25.63 -13.86 -63.15
N GLN A 688 -25.73 -12.62 -63.68
CA GLN A 688 -26.77 -12.00 -64.55
C GLN A 688 -27.81 -11.15 -63.77
N THR A 689 -28.15 -9.89 -64.12
CA THR A 689 -28.15 -9.11 -65.39
C THR A 689 -27.94 -7.59 -65.14
N MET A 690 -27.34 -6.88 -66.12
CA MET A 690 -27.33 -5.40 -66.32
C MET A 690 -28.73 -4.85 -66.71
N PRO A 691 -29.05 -3.51 -66.82
CA PRO A 691 -28.15 -2.39 -67.23
C PRO A 691 -28.37 -0.96 -66.64
N SER A 692 -27.31 -0.12 -66.70
CA SER A 692 -27.26 1.34 -66.98
C SER A 692 -25.90 1.92 -66.53
N LEU A 693 -24.82 1.63 -67.26
CA LEU A 693 -24.08 2.57 -68.13
C LEU A 693 -24.25 4.09 -67.90
N ILE A 694 -23.09 4.76 -67.87
CA ILE A 694 -22.80 6.17 -68.16
C ILE A 694 -22.88 7.11 -66.95
N VAL A 695 -21.71 7.41 -66.34
CA VAL A 695 -21.26 8.76 -65.88
C VAL A 695 -19.85 8.69 -65.25
N GLY A 696 -19.41 7.54 -64.71
CA GLY A 696 -18.17 7.49 -63.90
C GLY A 696 -16.82 7.42 -64.63
N ILE A 697 -16.77 7.03 -65.90
CA ILE A 697 -15.48 6.71 -66.59
C ILE A 697 -15.05 7.82 -67.58
N LEU A 698 -15.90 8.82 -67.84
CA LEU A 698 -15.56 9.93 -68.74
C LEU A 698 -14.83 11.11 -68.06
N MET A 699 -14.81 11.19 -66.72
CA MET A 699 -14.20 12.30 -65.96
C MET A 699 -12.70 12.11 -65.63
N GLY A 700 -12.21 10.87 -65.65
CA GLY A 700 -10.79 10.57 -65.35
C GLY A 700 -9.85 10.67 -66.55
N VAL A 701 -10.37 10.59 -67.78
CA VAL A 701 -9.56 10.60 -69.00
C VAL A 701 -9.35 12.04 -69.53
N LEU A 702 -10.30 12.95 -69.29
CA LEU A 702 -10.15 14.37 -69.68
C LEU A 702 -9.17 15.15 -68.80
N THR A 703 -9.00 14.78 -67.53
CA THR A 703 -8.06 15.44 -66.61
C THR A 703 -6.61 15.06 -66.87
N PHE A 704 -6.36 13.86 -67.40
CA PHE A 704 -5.01 13.41 -67.77
C PHE A 704 -4.54 13.96 -69.12
N MET A 705 -5.45 14.16 -70.08
CA MET A 705 -5.10 14.77 -71.37
C MET A 705 -4.87 16.28 -71.29
N PHE A 706 -5.51 16.98 -70.35
CA PHE A 706 -5.30 18.43 -70.16
C PHE A 706 -3.95 18.74 -69.51
N LEU A 707 -3.48 17.90 -68.58
CA LEU A 707 -2.15 18.06 -67.95
C LEU A 707 -1.00 17.76 -68.92
N SER A 708 -1.20 16.79 -69.83
CA SER A 708 -0.20 16.45 -70.85
C SER A 708 -0.11 17.49 -71.97
N TRP A 709 -1.20 18.21 -72.26
CA TRP A 709 -1.21 19.29 -73.27
C TRP A 709 -0.61 20.60 -72.73
N VAL A 710 -0.81 20.92 -71.44
CA VAL A 710 -0.19 22.07 -70.77
C VAL A 710 1.32 21.87 -70.57
N LEU A 711 1.78 20.65 -70.26
CA LEU A 711 3.22 20.35 -70.19
C LEU A 711 3.92 20.35 -71.55
N TRP A 712 3.21 20.03 -72.64
CA TRP A 712 3.78 20.09 -73.99
C TRP A 712 3.89 21.54 -74.52
N TRP A 713 2.98 22.45 -74.11
CA TRP A 713 3.02 23.86 -74.49
C TRP A 713 4.08 24.67 -73.72
N VAL A 714 4.40 24.28 -72.48
CA VAL A 714 5.42 24.93 -71.63
C VAL A 714 6.86 24.54 -72.00
N PHE A 715 7.07 23.44 -72.73
CA PHE A 715 8.40 22.96 -73.12
C PHE A 715 8.80 23.27 -74.59
N ASN A 716 7.92 23.89 -75.39
CA ASN A 716 8.18 24.17 -76.81
C ASN A 716 7.95 25.65 -77.22
N TRP A 717 8.18 26.59 -76.29
CA TRP A 717 8.31 28.02 -76.60
C TRP A 717 9.55 28.62 -75.96
#